data_AF-A0A158A1S1-F1
#
_entry.id   AF-A0A158A1S1-F1
#
_cell.length_a   1.000
_cell.length_b   1.000
_cell.length_c   1.000
_cell.angle_alpha   90.00
_cell.angle_beta   90.00
_cell.angle_gamma   90.00
#
_symmetry.space_group_name_H-M   'P 1'
#
loop_
_entity.id
_entity.type
_entity.pdbx_description
1 polymer ?
#
loop_
_entity_poly.entity_id
_entity_poly.type
_entity_poly.pdbx_seq_one_letter_code
_entity_poly.pdbx_strand_id
1 'polypeptide(L)'
;METALESGKSTLAITMDIERFYHRVSPRFLLRPSFLSSIGLTLTRQERQFTERLLTAMATWYEATPDFQIRPEGAVPVGLSASKIIANVLLTEFDRAIVEKLAPVYYGRYVDDIFLVFNADGADLGAQRVTGRIATALAPIVKVKKNDGGPDSLTLHLPYAKDSELIFAGSKQKIFALSSAHGADLVHHIRDQIRQQSSEYRLLPAVPSSGIAMASRALLATPNAALQADALRKADVVSVRRLGFSLLLGDIETYAADLRPSSWRSIRDEFYGLVTRHIVTPTGFFEFFGYIPRVFGLMLSCGDIKEAKDLITEVSAIGALLVETTTLGEPGRKTAFELCLQQYASAMLQAGLQAATIRSVRLTPGYLGVLRKLKTLSSTLRVPSSVESLQVLVMQVLLADWGRRPYKEYWFQDQHTDEKGPKVPREMEVRRQLRLGAIRRFRLNATDLKIPHWPGLAFPTRPLRIDEIGLVAPAVLSDHSLFRNVIGFLRGAEVASRQRLGFAPNEDLPISYFFAGGRPRDRVRIAVTSRETTQEQWTAAAKNKHDRSARRYVAFNGLINRILKEPMRPDYIVMPELSVPLRWALRAARKLATNGVSLLTGVEYHRDRATKKLRNDCLVSLTTFWPGYASSVVTLQPKFEPAHGERLELKKLLGKSNMLYKPIGLHAKPTVYGHRGFFFSVLICSDLTNISHRTELRGKIDALFALEWNPDTKTFASLVESAANDLHAFVIQANNRKYGDSRIRSPASQDYARDVVQVKGGVSDYYVLGEIDYHDLRAEQRRRTKKPQFKPVPIGYVMSKYRK
;
A
#
# COMPACT_ATOMS: atom_id res chain seq x y z
N MET A 1 21.33 6.27 -20.76
CA MET A 1 22.00 5.02 -21.18
C MET A 1 21.48 4.57 -22.54
N GLU A 2 20.20 4.21 -22.69
CA GLU A 2 19.63 3.76 -23.99
C GLU A 2 19.94 4.73 -25.14
N THR A 3 19.59 6.02 -24.99
CA THR A 3 19.89 7.05 -26.01
C THR A 3 21.38 7.18 -26.34
N ALA A 4 22.28 6.93 -25.38
CA ALA A 4 23.73 7.00 -25.61
C ALA A 4 24.23 5.78 -26.40
N LEU A 5 23.79 4.58 -26.01
CA LEU A 5 24.12 3.32 -26.69
C LEU A 5 23.53 3.25 -28.11
N GLU A 6 22.28 3.71 -28.28
CA GLU A 6 21.61 3.85 -29.58
C GLU A 6 22.35 4.82 -30.51
N SER A 7 22.97 5.87 -29.96
CA SER A 7 23.86 6.78 -30.71
C SER A 7 25.25 6.22 -31.01
N GLY A 8 25.48 4.93 -30.74
CA GLY A 8 26.75 4.24 -31.00
C GLY A 8 27.86 4.54 -29.99
N LYS A 9 27.57 5.23 -28.87
CA LYS A 9 28.58 5.62 -27.88
C LYS A 9 28.75 4.52 -26.83
N SER A 10 30.00 4.08 -26.64
CA SER A 10 30.36 3.22 -25.50
C SER A 10 30.09 3.93 -24.18
N THR A 11 29.51 3.21 -23.22
CA THR A 11 29.04 3.79 -21.96
C THR A 11 29.66 3.05 -20.78
N LEU A 12 30.06 3.78 -19.74
CA LEU A 12 30.52 3.22 -18.47
C LEU A 12 29.44 3.45 -17.40
N ALA A 13 28.94 2.39 -16.77
CA ALA A 13 28.01 2.49 -15.65
C ALA A 13 28.68 2.04 -14.36
N ILE A 14 28.51 2.78 -13.26
CA ILE A 14 29.16 2.51 -11.99
C ILE A 14 28.12 2.49 -10.87
N THR A 15 28.15 1.45 -10.05
CA THR A 15 27.40 1.36 -8.79
C THR A 15 28.37 1.35 -7.61
N MET A 16 28.10 2.14 -6.58
CA MET A 16 28.87 2.12 -5.33
C MET A 16 27.99 2.52 -4.13
N ASP A 17 28.30 2.00 -2.94
CA ASP A 17 27.65 2.35 -1.67
C ASP A 17 28.68 2.73 -0.59
N ILE A 18 28.26 3.55 0.36
CA ILE A 18 29.10 3.92 1.52
C ILE A 18 29.02 2.82 2.57
N GLU A 19 30.17 2.27 2.95
CA GLU A 19 30.21 1.18 3.90
C GLU A 19 29.74 1.62 5.30
N ARG A 20 28.75 0.90 5.85
CA ARG A 20 28.21 1.09 7.21
C ARG A 20 27.80 2.54 7.48
N PHE A 21 27.22 3.22 6.48
CA PHE A 21 26.91 4.66 6.51
C PHE A 21 26.32 5.13 7.85
N TYR A 22 25.22 4.52 8.31
CA TYR A 22 24.54 4.95 9.54
C TYR A 22 25.39 4.80 10.82
N HIS A 23 26.31 3.83 10.86
CA HIS A 23 27.18 3.60 12.02
C HIS A 23 28.42 4.50 12.02
N ARG A 24 28.78 5.04 10.85
CA ARG A 24 30.01 5.80 10.63
C ARG A 24 29.79 7.30 10.43
N VAL A 25 28.54 7.76 10.46
CA VAL A 25 28.17 9.18 10.30
C VAL A 25 27.81 9.79 11.65
N SER A 26 28.46 10.90 11.99
CA SER A 26 28.06 11.72 13.14
C SER A 26 27.07 12.80 12.69
N PRO A 27 25.88 12.93 13.31
CA PRO A 27 24.90 13.95 12.92
C PRO A 27 25.29 15.38 13.37
N ARG A 28 26.38 15.55 14.14
CA ARG A 28 26.80 16.84 14.72
C ARG A 28 27.08 17.93 13.67
N PHE A 29 27.31 17.55 12.41
CA PHE A 29 27.52 18.50 11.32
C PHE A 29 26.36 19.47 11.09
N LEU A 30 25.13 19.11 11.48
CA LEU A 30 23.93 19.94 11.27
C LEU A 30 24.02 21.35 11.86
N LEU A 31 24.86 21.56 12.88
CA LEU A 31 25.07 22.86 13.53
C LEU A 31 26.46 23.45 13.28
N ARG A 32 27.29 22.81 12.45
CA ARG A 32 28.63 23.33 12.15
C ARG A 32 28.52 24.55 11.25
N PRO A 33 29.21 25.67 11.57
CA PRO A 33 29.21 26.85 10.71
C PRO A 33 29.63 26.54 9.25
N SER A 34 30.58 25.63 9.06
CA SER A 34 31.03 25.21 7.73
C SER A 34 29.94 24.52 6.90
N PHE A 35 29.07 23.72 7.53
CA PHE A 35 27.93 23.11 6.84
C PHE A 35 26.84 24.14 6.53
N LEU A 36 26.43 24.92 7.53
CA LEU A 36 25.39 25.93 7.36
C LEU A 36 25.76 26.94 6.27
N SER A 37 27.04 27.34 6.22
CA SER A 37 27.56 28.20 5.15
C SER A 37 27.57 27.52 3.77
N SER A 38 27.87 26.21 3.67
CA SER A 38 27.96 25.53 2.37
C SER A 38 26.60 25.33 1.68
N ILE A 39 25.53 25.27 2.48
CA ILE A 39 24.14 25.22 2.01
C ILE A 39 23.42 26.57 2.04
N GLY A 40 24.08 27.64 2.49
CA GLY A 40 23.52 28.99 2.55
C GLY A 40 22.34 29.14 3.53
N LEU A 41 22.37 28.41 4.66
CA LEU A 41 21.27 28.36 5.63
C LEU A 41 21.63 29.10 6.92
N THR A 42 20.79 30.08 7.30
CA THR A 42 20.86 30.73 8.62
C THR A 42 19.70 30.25 9.49
N LEU A 43 20.01 29.61 10.61
CA LEU A 43 19.01 29.13 11.55
C LEU A 43 18.53 30.25 12.48
N THR A 44 17.22 30.29 12.73
CA THR A 44 16.65 31.08 13.83
C THR A 44 17.08 30.49 15.19
N ARG A 45 16.93 31.28 16.26
CA ARG A 45 17.22 30.82 17.64
C ARG A 45 16.43 29.55 18.01
N GLN A 46 15.16 29.48 17.60
CA GLN A 46 14.29 28.34 17.90
C GLN A 46 14.71 27.09 17.13
N GLU A 47 15.01 27.21 15.83
CA GLU A 47 15.49 26.09 15.00
C GLU A 47 16.82 25.54 15.51
N ARG A 48 17.74 26.42 15.91
CA ARG A 48 19.02 26.02 16.51
C ARG A 48 18.81 25.23 17.80
N GLN A 49 18.01 25.75 18.73
CA GLN A 49 17.69 25.05 19.98
C GLN A 49 16.99 23.71 19.76
N PHE A 50 16.11 23.63 18.77
CA PHE A 50 15.46 22.37 18.39
C PHE A 50 16.49 21.35 17.86
N THR A 51 17.36 21.76 16.93
CA THR A 51 18.40 20.89 16.39
C THR A 51 19.41 20.46 17.46
N GLU A 52 19.78 21.35 18.39
CA GLU A 52 20.62 21.00 19.56
C GLU A 52 19.99 19.87 20.37
N ARG A 53 18.70 20.00 20.73
CA ARG A 53 17.97 18.96 21.47
C ARG A 53 17.88 17.64 20.70
N LEU A 54 17.67 17.70 19.39
CA LEU A 54 17.64 16.52 18.53
C LEU A 54 19.00 15.80 18.53
N LEU A 55 20.09 16.55 18.42
CA LEU A 55 21.45 16.01 18.46
C LEU A 55 21.78 15.41 19.83
N THR A 56 21.40 16.07 20.93
CA THR A 56 21.55 15.52 22.28
C THR A 56 20.80 14.20 22.41
N ALA A 57 19.55 14.12 21.94
CA ALA A 57 18.79 12.88 21.98
C ALA A 57 19.46 11.74 21.19
N MET A 58 20.03 12.04 20.01
CA MET A 58 20.79 11.05 19.22
C MET A 58 22.07 10.61 19.93
N ALA A 59 22.81 11.55 20.55
CA ALA A 59 24.02 11.25 21.30
C ALA A 59 23.74 10.36 22.50
N THR A 60 22.74 10.72 23.33
CA THR A 60 22.32 9.92 24.48
C THR A 60 21.87 8.51 24.09
N TRP A 61 21.17 8.37 22.96
CA TRP A 61 20.83 7.05 22.43
C TRP A 61 22.09 6.27 22.04
N TYR A 62 23.01 6.89 21.32
CA TYR A 62 24.20 6.22 20.82
C TYR A 62 25.15 5.80 21.94
N GLU A 63 25.32 6.63 22.97
CA GLU A 63 26.10 6.32 24.19
C GLU A 63 25.61 5.05 24.90
N ALA A 64 24.33 4.71 24.77
CA ALA A 64 23.76 3.49 25.33
C ALA A 64 23.97 2.25 24.44
N THR A 65 24.61 2.38 23.28
CA THR A 65 24.86 1.27 22.35
C THR A 65 26.27 0.69 22.53
N PRO A 66 26.49 -0.61 22.25
CA PRO A 66 27.83 -1.21 22.28
C PRO A 66 28.82 -0.53 21.32
N ASP A 67 28.34 -0.05 20.17
CA ASP A 67 29.15 0.60 19.12
C ASP A 67 29.88 1.84 19.63
N PHE A 68 29.34 2.52 20.66
CA PHE A 68 29.96 3.72 21.24
C PHE A 68 31.34 3.45 21.84
N GLN A 69 31.57 2.25 22.40
CA GLN A 69 32.87 1.86 22.93
C GLN A 69 33.96 1.77 21.85
N ILE A 70 33.55 1.49 20.62
CA ILE A 70 34.45 1.36 19.47
C ILE A 70 34.65 2.73 18.80
N ARG A 71 33.60 3.56 18.73
CA ARG A 71 33.60 4.81 17.97
C ARG A 71 32.75 5.89 18.67
N PRO A 72 33.30 6.71 19.58
CA PRO A 72 32.52 7.67 20.36
C PRO A 72 32.03 8.91 19.56
N GLU A 73 32.48 9.09 18.31
CA GLU A 73 32.21 10.27 17.48
C GLU A 73 30.73 10.47 17.13
N GLY A 74 29.93 9.40 17.15
CA GLY A 74 28.48 9.43 16.92
C GLY A 74 28.01 8.54 15.76
N ALA A 75 26.76 8.11 15.83
CA ALA A 75 26.08 7.40 14.75
C ALA A 75 24.69 7.99 14.48
N VAL A 76 24.14 7.72 13.30
CA VAL A 76 22.77 8.08 12.92
C VAL A 76 21.84 6.88 13.20
N PRO A 77 20.78 7.04 14.01
CA PRO A 77 19.87 5.93 14.32
C PRO A 77 19.16 5.40 13.07
N VAL A 78 19.23 4.09 12.82
CA VAL A 78 18.47 3.46 11.73
C VAL A 78 16.99 3.42 12.10
N GLY A 79 16.11 3.87 11.19
CA GLY A 79 14.66 3.82 11.36
C GLY A 79 14.01 5.09 11.92
N LEU A 80 14.79 6.04 12.43
CA LEU A 80 14.29 7.38 12.77
C LEU A 80 13.99 8.17 11.49
N SER A 81 12.81 8.81 11.40
CA SER A 81 12.42 9.57 10.20
C SER A 81 13.42 10.69 9.84
N ALA A 82 13.98 11.35 10.85
CA ALA A 82 15.00 12.38 10.66
C ALA A 82 16.28 11.83 10.02
N SER A 83 16.65 10.58 10.30
CA SER A 83 17.88 9.97 9.77
C SER A 83 17.93 9.95 8.24
N LYS A 84 16.79 9.74 7.59
CA LYS A 84 16.69 9.79 6.12
C LYS A 84 16.99 11.18 5.56
N ILE A 85 16.61 12.22 6.29
CA ILE A 85 16.89 13.61 5.91
C ILE A 85 18.36 13.90 6.17
N ILE A 86 18.85 13.59 7.37
CA ILE A 86 20.24 13.79 7.79
C ILE A 86 21.22 13.13 6.81
N ALA A 87 20.95 11.88 6.44
CA ALA A 87 21.76 11.14 5.48
C ALA A 87 21.83 11.82 4.11
N ASN A 88 20.70 12.35 3.62
CA ASN A 88 20.65 13.03 2.32
C ASN A 88 21.33 14.40 2.35
N VAL A 89 21.13 15.20 3.40
CA VAL A 89 21.72 16.55 3.47
C VAL A 89 23.23 16.51 3.72
N LEU A 90 23.75 15.48 4.38
CA LEU A 90 25.20 15.28 4.57
C LEU A 90 25.95 15.30 3.23
N LEU A 91 25.40 14.68 2.20
CA LEU A 91 26.08 14.47 0.91
C LEU A 91 25.85 15.60 -0.10
N THR A 92 25.22 16.72 0.28
CA THR A 92 24.86 17.81 -0.64
C THR A 92 26.08 18.37 -1.42
N GLU A 93 27.22 18.57 -0.76
CA GLU A 93 28.43 19.08 -1.42
C GLU A 93 29.04 18.05 -2.38
N PHE A 94 28.95 16.76 -2.03
CA PHE A 94 29.34 15.66 -2.92
C PHE A 94 28.45 15.62 -4.17
N ASP A 95 27.12 15.72 -4.00
CA ASP A 95 26.18 15.75 -5.13
C ASP A 95 26.47 16.92 -6.08
N ARG A 96 26.72 18.11 -5.51
CA ARG A 96 27.07 19.31 -6.28
C ARG A 96 28.37 19.10 -7.06
N ALA A 97 29.41 18.56 -6.42
CA ALA A 97 30.68 18.27 -7.08
C ALA A 97 30.56 17.22 -8.18
N ILE A 98 29.72 16.19 -8.01
CA ILE A 98 29.43 15.20 -9.07
C ILE A 98 28.80 15.88 -10.29
N VAL A 99 27.80 16.73 -10.08
CA VAL A 99 27.10 17.39 -11.20
C VAL A 99 28.00 18.42 -11.88
N GLU A 100 28.72 19.25 -11.12
CA GLU A 100 29.50 20.37 -11.65
C GLU A 100 30.87 19.96 -12.19
N LYS A 101 31.60 19.09 -11.48
CA LYS A 101 32.99 18.74 -11.83
C LYS A 101 33.08 17.46 -12.66
N LEU A 102 32.30 16.45 -12.32
CA LEU A 102 32.35 15.15 -12.99
C LEU A 102 31.41 15.08 -14.21
N ALA A 103 30.33 15.88 -14.21
CA ALA A 103 29.38 16.04 -15.31
C ALA A 103 28.95 14.72 -16.00
N PRO A 104 28.44 13.73 -15.23
CA PRO A 104 28.04 12.45 -15.80
C PRO A 104 26.84 12.58 -16.74
N VAL A 105 26.69 11.63 -17.67
CA VAL A 105 25.49 11.47 -18.51
C VAL A 105 24.26 11.22 -17.63
N TYR A 106 24.43 10.51 -16.52
CA TYR A 106 23.39 10.32 -15.52
C TYR A 106 24.01 10.18 -14.13
N TYR A 107 23.38 10.81 -13.15
CA TYR A 107 23.65 10.63 -11.73
C TYR A 107 22.35 10.38 -10.99
N GLY A 108 22.33 9.31 -10.19
CA GLY A 108 21.27 9.03 -9.24
C GLY A 108 21.85 8.59 -7.91
N ARG A 109 21.26 9.09 -6.81
CA ARG A 109 21.62 8.70 -5.46
C ARG A 109 20.38 8.34 -4.65
N TYR A 110 20.43 7.23 -3.93
CA TYR A 110 19.44 6.87 -2.92
C TYR A 110 20.15 6.70 -1.58
N VAL A 111 20.10 7.74 -0.74
CA VAL A 111 20.86 7.80 0.51
C VAL A 111 22.36 7.64 0.22
N ASP A 112 22.96 6.49 0.53
CA ASP A 112 24.36 6.14 0.33
C ASP A 112 24.63 5.34 -0.95
N ASP A 113 23.59 4.79 -1.60
CA ASP A 113 23.69 4.11 -2.88
C ASP A 113 23.83 5.11 -4.02
N ILE A 114 24.88 4.97 -4.83
CA ILE A 114 25.21 5.86 -5.95
C ILE A 114 25.21 5.08 -7.26
N PHE A 115 24.61 5.67 -8.29
CA PHE A 115 24.66 5.22 -9.67
C PHE A 115 25.14 6.33 -10.59
N LEU A 116 26.21 6.06 -11.35
CA LEU A 116 26.84 7.00 -12.27
C LEU A 116 26.93 6.39 -13.67
N VAL A 117 26.78 7.23 -14.68
CA VAL A 117 26.90 6.84 -16.09
C VAL A 117 27.76 7.86 -16.83
N PHE A 118 28.77 7.39 -17.55
CA PHE A 118 29.69 8.19 -18.36
C PHE A 118 29.73 7.70 -19.81
N ASN A 119 30.15 8.57 -20.72
CA ASN A 119 30.69 8.09 -21.99
C ASN A 119 32.05 7.45 -21.70
N ALA A 120 32.27 6.24 -22.18
CA ALA A 120 33.54 5.56 -21.99
C ALA A 120 34.61 6.20 -22.90
N ASP A 121 35.76 6.53 -22.32
CA ASP A 121 36.95 6.95 -23.07
C ASP A 121 37.90 5.77 -23.25
N GLY A 122 38.73 5.80 -24.30
CA GLY A 122 39.74 4.76 -24.55
C GLY A 122 40.77 4.59 -23.41
N ALA A 123 40.81 5.52 -22.45
CA ALA A 123 41.64 5.47 -21.25
C ALA A 123 41.04 4.66 -20.08
N ASP A 124 39.75 4.30 -20.13
CA ASP A 124 38.99 3.71 -19.01
C ASP A 124 39.16 2.17 -18.85
N LEU A 125 40.28 1.61 -19.31
CA LEU A 125 40.58 0.18 -19.16
C LEU A 125 41.02 -0.15 -17.72
N GLY A 126 40.07 -0.61 -16.90
CA GLY A 126 40.30 -1.19 -15.57
C GLY A 126 39.76 -0.34 -14.41
N ALA A 127 39.30 -1.03 -13.37
CA ALA A 127 38.61 -0.41 -12.22
C ALA A 127 39.43 0.70 -11.54
N GLN A 128 40.75 0.51 -11.41
CA GLN A 128 41.68 1.46 -10.78
C GLN A 128 41.80 2.79 -11.53
N ARG A 129 41.73 2.77 -12.86
CA ARG A 129 41.80 3.99 -13.67
C ARG A 129 40.51 4.80 -13.54
N VAL A 130 39.38 4.10 -13.53
CA VAL A 130 38.06 4.71 -13.34
C VAL A 130 37.95 5.36 -11.96
N THR A 131 38.37 4.66 -10.89
CA THR A 131 38.39 5.25 -9.54
C THR A 131 39.35 6.42 -9.43
N GLY A 132 40.53 6.31 -10.06
CA GLY A 132 41.48 7.42 -10.18
C GLY A 132 40.87 8.65 -10.86
N ARG A 133 40.20 8.47 -12.01
CA ARG A 133 39.51 9.55 -12.74
C ARG A 133 38.48 10.26 -11.86
N ILE A 134 37.66 9.50 -11.13
CA ILE A 134 36.65 10.05 -10.21
C ILE A 134 37.33 10.86 -9.10
N ALA A 135 38.37 10.30 -8.46
CA ALA A 135 39.08 10.98 -7.38
C ALA A 135 39.78 12.26 -7.85
N THR A 136 40.39 12.27 -9.03
CA THR A 136 41.03 13.45 -9.62
C THR A 136 40.01 14.54 -9.92
N ALA A 137 38.90 14.20 -10.58
CA ALA A 137 37.85 15.17 -10.91
C ALA A 137 37.17 15.75 -9.65
N LEU A 138 37.05 14.94 -8.60
CA LEU A 138 36.43 15.33 -7.33
C LEU A 138 37.46 15.77 -6.29
N ALA A 139 38.71 16.04 -6.65
CA ALA A 139 39.67 16.60 -5.71
C ALA A 139 39.22 17.99 -5.22
N PRO A 140 39.46 18.35 -3.94
CA PRO A 140 40.10 17.55 -2.89
C PRO A 140 39.12 16.69 -2.06
N ILE A 141 37.83 16.67 -2.38
CA ILE A 141 36.79 16.03 -1.54
C ILE A 141 36.81 14.51 -1.64
N VAL A 142 37.28 13.91 -2.73
CA VAL A 142 37.44 12.45 -2.86
C VAL A 142 38.92 12.09 -3.01
N LYS A 143 39.35 11.05 -2.30
CA LYS A 143 40.72 10.51 -2.40
C LYS A 143 40.69 9.00 -2.59
N VAL A 144 41.67 8.48 -3.33
CA VAL A 144 41.88 7.04 -3.46
C VAL A 144 42.61 6.51 -2.22
N LYS A 145 42.09 5.44 -1.64
CA LYS A 145 42.77 4.62 -0.62
C LYS A 145 43.11 3.28 -1.24
N LYS A 146 44.42 3.02 -1.42
CA LYS A 146 44.92 1.74 -1.90
C LYS A 146 44.67 0.65 -0.85
N ASN A 147 44.21 -0.51 -1.29
CA ASN A 147 44.06 -1.70 -0.44
C ASN A 147 45.11 -2.74 -0.87
N ASP A 148 45.83 -3.34 0.09
CA ASP A 148 46.86 -4.34 -0.22
C ASP A 148 46.25 -5.57 -0.91
N GLY A 149 46.50 -5.71 -2.21
CA GLY A 149 46.03 -6.83 -3.03
C GLY A 149 44.56 -6.81 -3.45
N GLY A 150 43.81 -5.74 -3.14
CA GLY A 150 42.37 -5.61 -3.44
C GLY A 150 42.01 -4.38 -4.30
N PRO A 151 40.75 -4.28 -4.79
CA PRO A 151 40.30 -3.08 -5.51
C PRO A 151 40.37 -1.83 -4.63
N ASP A 152 40.78 -0.70 -5.21
CA ASP A 152 40.95 0.57 -4.52
C ASP A 152 39.63 1.10 -3.94
N SER A 153 39.68 1.63 -2.72
CA SER A 153 38.55 2.31 -2.09
C SER A 153 38.59 3.81 -2.38
N LEU A 154 37.43 4.47 -2.34
CA LEU A 154 37.34 5.93 -2.37
C LEU A 154 36.92 6.45 -0.99
N THR A 155 37.64 7.44 -0.47
CA THR A 155 37.31 8.13 0.79
C THR A 155 36.76 9.51 0.48
N LEU A 156 35.61 9.84 1.06
CA LEU A 156 34.97 11.14 0.93
C LEU A 156 35.28 12.00 2.15
N HIS A 157 35.89 13.16 1.92
CA HIS A 157 36.28 14.15 2.92
C HIS A 157 35.43 15.40 2.76
N LEU A 158 34.45 15.57 3.64
CA LEU A 158 33.65 16.79 3.72
C LEU A 158 34.18 17.67 4.85
N PRO A 159 34.43 18.98 4.62
CA PRO A 159 34.99 19.88 5.63
C PRO A 159 34.19 19.92 6.94
N TYR A 160 32.88 19.73 6.82
CA TYR A 160 31.93 19.71 7.93
C TYR A 160 31.66 18.33 8.52
N ALA A 161 32.26 17.24 8.04
CA ALA A 161 32.00 15.87 8.53
C ALA A 161 33.29 15.13 8.90
N LYS A 162 34.26 15.83 9.51
CA LYS A 162 35.58 15.26 9.88
C LYS A 162 35.51 14.11 10.88
N ASP A 163 34.44 14.06 11.67
CA ASP A 163 34.09 13.03 12.64
C ASP A 163 33.16 11.96 12.04
N SER A 164 33.15 11.84 10.70
CA SER A 164 32.44 10.79 9.97
C SER A 164 33.41 10.04 9.07
N GLU A 165 33.20 8.73 8.92
CA GLU A 165 33.99 7.87 8.05
C GLU A 165 33.19 7.48 6.81
N LEU A 166 33.40 8.19 5.71
CA LEU A 166 32.69 7.99 4.46
C LEU A 166 33.59 7.26 3.46
N ILE A 167 33.40 5.94 3.34
CA ILE A 167 34.27 5.07 2.54
C ILE A 167 33.42 4.28 1.55
N PHE A 168 33.72 4.42 0.26
CA PHE A 168 33.25 3.53 -0.80
C PHE A 168 34.23 2.36 -0.92
N ALA A 169 33.89 1.23 -0.32
CA ALA A 169 34.74 0.05 -0.32
C ALA A 169 34.91 -0.50 -1.75
N GLY A 170 36.16 -0.71 -2.20
CA GLY A 170 36.44 -1.18 -3.57
C GLY A 170 35.74 -2.47 -3.96
N SER A 171 35.56 -3.42 -3.02
CA SER A 171 34.85 -4.68 -3.24
C SER A 171 33.35 -4.52 -3.54
N LYS A 172 32.77 -3.37 -3.20
CA LYS A 172 31.37 -3.05 -3.46
C LYS A 172 31.17 -2.15 -4.68
N GLN A 173 32.25 -1.59 -5.22
CA GLN A 173 32.21 -0.82 -6.44
C GLN A 173 32.09 -1.79 -7.63
N LYS A 174 31.04 -1.65 -8.44
CA LYS A 174 30.89 -2.42 -9.68
C LYS A 174 30.88 -1.45 -10.85
N ILE A 175 31.74 -1.76 -11.82
CA ILE A 175 31.93 -0.97 -13.02
C ILE A 175 31.55 -1.85 -14.21
N PHE A 176 30.60 -1.38 -15.01
CA PHE A 176 30.09 -2.04 -16.19
C PHE A 176 30.52 -1.24 -17.42
N ALA A 177 31.40 -1.81 -18.23
CA ALA A 177 31.75 -1.26 -19.55
C ALA A 177 30.77 -1.83 -20.58
N LEU A 178 29.95 -0.96 -21.16
CA LEU A 178 28.87 -1.32 -22.09
C LEU A 178 29.24 -0.86 -23.51
N SER A 179 29.47 -1.82 -24.40
CA SER A 179 29.61 -1.58 -25.85
C SER A 179 28.23 -1.50 -26.52
N SER A 180 28.16 -0.93 -27.73
CA SER A 180 26.89 -0.52 -28.36
C SER A 180 25.84 -1.64 -28.44
N ALA A 181 26.12 -2.76 -29.11
CA ALA A 181 25.12 -3.83 -29.32
C ALA A 181 24.84 -4.65 -28.03
N HIS A 182 25.87 -5.25 -27.43
CA HIS A 182 25.71 -6.11 -26.25
C HIS A 182 25.29 -5.32 -24.99
N GLY A 183 25.71 -4.05 -24.90
CA GLY A 183 25.32 -3.17 -23.80
C GLY A 183 23.86 -2.75 -23.87
N ALA A 184 23.30 -2.54 -25.06
CA ALA A 184 21.88 -2.23 -25.23
C ALA A 184 21.01 -3.40 -24.75
N ASP A 185 21.37 -4.64 -25.11
CA ASP A 185 20.66 -5.84 -24.65
C ASP A 185 20.68 -5.99 -23.13
N LEU A 186 21.84 -5.77 -22.49
CA LEU A 186 21.96 -5.82 -21.04
C LEU A 186 21.14 -4.72 -20.33
N VAL A 187 21.11 -3.50 -20.88
CA VAL A 187 20.33 -2.39 -20.32
C VAL A 187 18.83 -2.65 -20.46
N HIS A 188 18.37 -3.13 -21.61
CA HIS A 188 16.97 -3.53 -21.79
C HIS A 188 16.59 -4.65 -20.83
N HIS A 189 17.46 -5.64 -20.67
CA HIS A 189 17.26 -6.72 -19.72
C HIS A 189 17.12 -6.20 -18.26
N ILE A 190 18.03 -5.33 -17.80
CA ILE A 190 17.96 -4.72 -16.45
C ILE A 190 16.67 -3.90 -16.29
N ARG A 191 16.31 -3.11 -17.29
CA ARG A 191 15.08 -2.31 -17.29
C ARG A 191 13.85 -3.19 -17.15
N ASP A 192 13.77 -4.26 -17.92
CA ASP A 192 12.62 -5.16 -17.92
C ASP A 192 12.53 -5.92 -16.59
N GLN A 193 13.67 -6.26 -15.99
CA GLN A 193 13.72 -6.84 -14.65
C GLN A 193 13.28 -5.87 -13.54
N ILE A 194 13.72 -4.61 -13.59
CA ILE A 194 13.25 -3.55 -12.66
C ILE A 194 11.75 -3.32 -12.84
N ARG A 195 11.27 -3.28 -14.09
CA ARG A 195 9.84 -3.16 -14.41
C ARG A 195 9.06 -4.35 -13.86
N GLN A 196 9.55 -5.57 -14.03
CA GLN A 196 8.92 -6.79 -13.52
C GLN A 196 8.85 -6.78 -11.99
N GLN A 197 9.94 -6.49 -11.28
CA GLN A 197 9.92 -6.41 -9.81
C GLN A 197 9.03 -5.27 -9.29
N SER A 198 9.12 -4.09 -9.90
CA SER A 198 8.23 -2.97 -9.56
C SER A 198 6.78 -3.31 -9.86
N SER A 199 6.51 -4.10 -10.91
CA SER A 199 5.18 -4.59 -11.22
C SER A 199 4.67 -5.61 -10.19
N GLU A 200 5.52 -6.52 -9.71
CA GLU A 200 5.14 -7.47 -8.65
C GLU A 200 4.73 -6.74 -7.37
N TYR A 201 5.47 -5.70 -6.98
CA TYR A 201 5.11 -4.85 -5.83
C TYR A 201 3.76 -4.13 -6.03
N ARG A 202 3.31 -3.94 -7.28
CA ARG A 202 2.05 -3.26 -7.63
C ARG A 202 0.85 -4.20 -7.66
N LEU A 203 1.05 -5.52 -7.64
CA LEU A 203 -0.04 -6.50 -7.69
C LEU A 203 -0.64 -6.80 -6.32
N LEU A 204 -1.90 -7.23 -6.31
CA LEU A 204 -2.55 -7.83 -5.15
C LEU A 204 -1.96 -9.22 -4.85
N PRO A 205 -2.07 -9.70 -3.60
CA PRO A 205 -1.49 -10.97 -3.19
C PRO A 205 -1.92 -12.15 -4.08
N ALA A 206 -0.95 -12.97 -4.46
CA ALA A 206 -1.15 -14.14 -5.33
C ALA A 206 -0.30 -15.32 -4.84
N VAL A 207 -0.79 -16.03 -3.83
CA VAL A 207 -0.05 -17.15 -3.20
C VAL A 207 -0.20 -18.42 -4.06
N PRO A 208 0.92 -19.07 -4.46
CA PRO A 208 0.88 -20.37 -5.13
C PRO A 208 0.27 -21.46 -4.23
N SER A 209 -0.33 -22.49 -4.82
CA SER A 209 -1.02 -23.55 -4.05
C SER A 209 -0.11 -24.68 -3.55
N SER A 210 1.14 -24.76 -4.01
CA SER A 210 2.10 -25.81 -3.61
C SER A 210 3.41 -25.22 -3.10
N GLY A 211 4.07 -25.93 -2.18
CA GLY A 211 5.36 -25.53 -1.62
C GLY A 211 6.45 -25.40 -2.68
N ILE A 212 6.43 -26.24 -3.72
CA ILE A 212 7.37 -26.15 -4.85
C ILE A 212 7.20 -24.84 -5.61
N ALA A 213 5.95 -24.45 -5.92
CA ALA A 213 5.69 -23.20 -6.62
C ALA A 213 5.98 -21.98 -5.74
N MET A 214 5.76 -22.08 -4.43
CA MET A 214 6.17 -21.06 -3.46
C MET A 214 7.69 -20.90 -3.40
N ALA A 215 8.43 -22.01 -3.35
CA ALA A 215 9.89 -22.01 -3.36
C ALA A 215 10.41 -21.40 -4.66
N SER A 216 9.91 -21.87 -5.81
CA SER A 216 10.19 -21.31 -7.13
C SER A 216 10.01 -19.79 -7.15
N ARG A 217 8.86 -19.27 -6.68
CA ARG A 217 8.62 -17.83 -6.59
C ARG A 217 9.61 -17.12 -5.67
N ALA A 218 9.93 -17.71 -4.52
CA ALA A 218 10.86 -17.11 -3.56
C ALA A 218 12.32 -17.14 -4.04
N LEU A 219 12.68 -18.05 -4.95
CA LEU A 219 14.00 -18.14 -5.58
C LEU A 219 14.15 -17.15 -6.74
N LEU A 220 13.12 -17.05 -7.58
CA LEU A 220 13.14 -16.27 -8.82
C LEU A 220 13.05 -14.75 -8.56
N ALA A 221 12.73 -14.32 -7.35
CA ALA A 221 12.75 -12.93 -6.93
C ALA A 221 14.20 -12.40 -6.83
N THR A 222 14.83 -12.15 -7.99
CA THR A 222 16.18 -11.61 -8.10
C THR A 222 16.21 -10.37 -8.99
N PRO A 223 17.06 -9.37 -8.71
CA PRO A 223 17.26 -8.21 -9.57
C PRO A 223 18.29 -8.42 -10.70
N ASN A 224 18.80 -9.65 -10.91
CA ASN A 224 19.80 -9.92 -11.95
C ASN A 224 19.55 -11.28 -12.66
N ALA A 225 19.19 -11.30 -13.95
CA ALA A 225 18.87 -12.58 -14.64
C ALA A 225 20.07 -13.46 -14.99
N ALA A 226 21.29 -12.93 -15.04
CA ALA A 226 22.48 -13.79 -15.14
C ALA A 226 22.55 -14.77 -13.96
N LEU A 227 22.06 -14.35 -12.79
CA LEU A 227 21.92 -15.19 -11.59
C LEU A 227 20.69 -16.11 -11.60
N GLN A 228 19.77 -15.95 -12.54
CA GLN A 228 18.53 -16.75 -12.64
C GLN A 228 18.78 -18.03 -13.46
N ALA A 229 19.59 -17.95 -14.51
CA ALA A 229 20.11 -19.12 -15.24
C ALA A 229 21.09 -19.94 -14.38
N ASP A 230 21.94 -19.28 -13.57
CA ASP A 230 22.86 -19.98 -12.65
C ASP A 230 22.12 -20.65 -11.47
N ALA A 231 21.02 -20.06 -11.00
CA ALA A 231 20.16 -20.64 -9.95
C ALA A 231 19.40 -21.89 -10.41
N LEU A 232 19.04 -21.99 -11.70
CA LEU A 232 18.45 -23.20 -12.28
C LEU A 232 19.48 -24.30 -12.56
N ARG A 233 20.75 -23.93 -12.79
CA ARG A 233 21.85 -24.90 -13.01
C ARG A 233 22.36 -25.57 -11.72
N LYS A 234 22.21 -24.94 -10.55
CA LYS A 234 22.62 -25.46 -9.23
C LYS A 234 21.44 -26.10 -8.48
N ALA A 235 20.76 -27.05 -9.12
CA ALA A 235 19.50 -27.63 -8.67
C ALA A 235 19.57 -28.40 -7.33
N ASP A 236 20.77 -28.76 -6.85
CA ASP A 236 20.91 -29.60 -5.64
C ASP A 236 20.86 -28.83 -4.31
N VAL A 237 20.99 -27.49 -4.31
CA VAL A 237 20.79 -26.67 -3.09
C VAL A 237 20.02 -25.40 -3.45
N VAL A 238 18.71 -25.57 -3.55
CA VAL A 238 17.75 -24.49 -3.80
C VAL A 238 17.65 -23.61 -2.54
N SER A 239 18.50 -22.58 -2.43
CA SER A 239 18.47 -21.62 -1.30
C SER A 239 17.45 -20.51 -1.56
N VAL A 240 16.34 -20.54 -0.81
CA VAL A 240 15.31 -19.50 -0.84
C VAL A 240 15.95 -18.14 -0.54
N ARG A 241 15.70 -17.12 -1.35
CA ARG A 241 16.29 -15.79 -1.13
C ARG A 241 15.45 -14.96 -0.16
N ARG A 242 16.13 -14.15 0.66
CA ARG A 242 15.52 -13.26 1.67
C ARG A 242 14.45 -12.32 1.10
N LEU A 243 14.70 -11.70 -0.06
CA LEU A 243 13.73 -10.80 -0.71
C LEU A 243 12.48 -11.56 -1.15
N GLY A 244 12.64 -12.67 -1.86
CA GLY A 244 11.52 -13.49 -2.34
C GLY A 244 10.69 -14.06 -1.21
N PHE A 245 11.34 -14.55 -0.14
CA PHE A 245 10.64 -15.00 1.05
C PHE A 245 9.88 -13.86 1.75
N SER A 246 10.48 -12.67 1.85
CA SER A 246 9.81 -11.50 2.43
C SER A 246 8.53 -11.12 1.66
N LEU A 247 8.55 -11.19 0.33
CA LEU A 247 7.39 -10.93 -0.51
C LEU A 247 6.32 -12.01 -0.32
N LEU A 248 6.71 -13.29 -0.35
CA LEU A 248 5.81 -14.42 -0.12
C LEU A 248 5.16 -14.36 1.26
N LEU A 249 5.93 -14.11 2.31
CA LEU A 249 5.42 -13.98 3.68
C LEU A 249 4.43 -12.80 3.79
N GLY A 250 4.69 -11.68 3.12
CA GLY A 250 3.76 -10.56 3.07
C GLY A 250 2.41 -10.91 2.41
N ASP A 251 2.44 -11.69 1.32
CA ASP A 251 1.23 -12.20 0.68
C ASP A 251 0.46 -13.16 1.60
N ILE A 252 1.16 -14.08 2.28
CA ILE A 252 0.60 -15.02 3.25
C ILE A 252 -0.02 -14.30 4.46
N GLU A 253 0.66 -13.29 5.01
CA GLU A 253 0.10 -12.47 6.09
C GLU A 253 -1.16 -11.72 5.64
N THR A 254 -1.23 -11.32 4.36
CA THR A 254 -2.45 -10.73 3.80
C THR A 254 -3.58 -11.74 3.68
N TYR A 255 -3.29 -12.99 3.30
CA TYR A 255 -4.26 -14.10 3.32
C TYR A 255 -4.80 -14.32 4.73
N ALA A 256 -3.92 -14.37 5.74
CA ALA A 256 -4.33 -14.51 7.13
C ALA A 256 -5.22 -13.36 7.61
N ALA A 257 -4.95 -12.14 7.14
CA ALA A 257 -5.76 -10.98 7.47
C ALA A 257 -7.15 -11.01 6.82
N ASP A 258 -7.27 -11.48 5.57
CA ASP A 258 -8.50 -11.34 4.76
C ASP A 258 -9.39 -12.58 4.71
N LEU A 259 -8.82 -13.76 4.88
CA LEU A 259 -9.50 -15.04 4.78
C LEU A 259 -9.86 -15.60 6.16
N ARG A 260 -10.82 -16.53 6.19
CA ARG A 260 -11.03 -17.34 7.39
C ARG A 260 -9.91 -18.37 7.48
N PRO A 261 -9.26 -18.59 8.64
CA PRO A 261 -8.15 -19.54 8.75
C PRO A 261 -8.49 -20.91 8.15
N SER A 262 -9.64 -21.50 8.47
CA SER A 262 -10.00 -22.82 7.94
C SER A 262 -10.06 -22.91 6.41
N SER A 263 -10.29 -21.80 5.70
CA SER A 263 -10.51 -21.80 4.24
C SER A 263 -9.25 -21.91 3.37
N TRP A 264 -8.06 -21.79 3.96
CA TRP A 264 -6.78 -21.82 3.24
C TRP A 264 -5.71 -22.64 3.98
N ARG A 265 -6.14 -23.58 4.83
CA ARG A 265 -5.25 -24.43 5.63
C ARG A 265 -4.26 -25.21 4.76
N SER A 266 -4.72 -25.85 3.69
CA SER A 266 -3.84 -26.58 2.76
C SER A 266 -2.70 -25.70 2.21
N ILE A 267 -3.01 -24.46 1.82
CA ILE A 267 -2.01 -23.51 1.30
C ILE A 267 -1.00 -23.14 2.39
N ARG A 268 -1.43 -22.91 3.63
CA ARG A 268 -0.50 -22.52 4.69
C ARG A 268 0.34 -23.68 5.21
N ASP A 269 -0.18 -24.90 5.18
CA ASP A 269 0.57 -26.09 5.57
C ASP A 269 1.75 -26.31 4.60
N GLU A 270 1.53 -26.10 3.30
CA GLU A 270 2.60 -26.07 2.29
C GLU A 270 3.65 -24.98 2.56
N PHE A 271 3.20 -23.78 2.97
CA PHE A 271 4.09 -22.68 3.36
C PHE A 271 4.91 -23.03 4.60
N TYR A 272 4.31 -23.63 5.63
CA TYR A 272 5.01 -24.08 6.84
C TYR A 272 6.05 -25.15 6.49
N GLY A 273 5.71 -26.12 5.63
CA GLY A 273 6.66 -27.11 5.15
C GLY A 273 7.85 -26.48 4.40
N LEU A 274 7.63 -25.44 3.60
CA LEU A 274 8.71 -24.68 2.96
C LEU A 274 9.60 -23.98 4.00
N VAL A 275 9.01 -23.39 5.04
CA VAL A 275 9.75 -22.73 6.12
C VAL A 275 10.65 -23.73 6.83
N THR A 276 10.12 -24.88 7.24
CA THR A 276 10.92 -25.93 7.91
C THR A 276 12.05 -26.44 7.02
N ARG A 277 11.81 -26.66 5.71
CA ARG A 277 12.84 -27.21 4.81
C ARG A 277 13.96 -26.23 4.45
N HIS A 278 13.64 -24.95 4.27
CA HIS A 278 14.57 -24.00 3.64
C HIS A 278 14.96 -22.79 4.51
N ILE A 279 14.16 -22.48 5.54
CA ILE A 279 14.35 -21.28 6.37
C ILE A 279 14.86 -21.64 7.76
N VAL A 280 14.31 -22.70 8.35
CA VAL A 280 14.69 -23.22 9.67
C VAL A 280 15.83 -24.22 9.46
N THR A 281 17.01 -23.70 9.12
CA THR A 281 18.26 -24.45 8.91
C THR A 281 19.41 -23.76 9.67
N PRO A 282 20.58 -24.39 9.88
CA PRO A 282 21.71 -23.75 10.57
C PRO A 282 22.12 -22.39 9.96
N THR A 283 22.18 -22.27 8.64
CA THR A 283 22.44 -21.00 7.96
C THR A 283 21.24 -20.06 8.05
N GLY A 284 20.03 -20.59 7.84
CA GLY A 284 18.81 -19.79 7.85
C GLY A 284 18.48 -19.19 9.22
N PHE A 285 18.95 -19.80 10.31
CA PHE A 285 18.87 -19.29 11.67
C PHE A 285 19.49 -17.89 11.81
N PHE A 286 20.52 -17.55 11.04
CA PHE A 286 21.08 -16.20 11.08
C PHE A 286 20.47 -15.31 10.00
N GLU A 287 20.34 -15.83 8.77
CA GLU A 287 19.86 -15.04 7.63
C GLU A 287 18.40 -14.59 7.75
N PHE A 288 17.56 -15.41 8.37
CA PHE A 288 16.11 -15.21 8.46
C PHE A 288 15.61 -14.85 9.86
N PHE A 289 16.51 -14.41 10.75
CA PHE A 289 16.18 -13.97 12.11
C PHE A 289 14.96 -13.05 12.17
N GLY A 290 14.86 -12.07 11.28
CA GLY A 290 13.73 -11.13 11.24
C GLY A 290 12.40 -11.71 10.75
N TYR A 291 12.38 -12.92 10.18
CA TYR A 291 11.19 -13.51 9.57
C TYR A 291 10.64 -14.71 10.34
N ILE A 292 11.48 -15.51 11.00
CA ILE A 292 11.02 -16.65 11.81
C ILE A 292 9.99 -16.22 12.88
N PRO A 293 10.21 -15.12 13.66
CA PRO A 293 9.19 -14.61 14.58
C PRO A 293 7.88 -14.18 13.89
N ARG A 294 7.96 -13.66 12.65
CA ARG A 294 6.76 -13.31 11.88
C ARG A 294 5.96 -14.55 11.47
N VAL A 295 6.64 -15.63 11.08
CA VAL A 295 6.00 -16.93 10.81
C VAL A 295 5.36 -17.49 12.08
N PHE A 296 6.06 -17.43 13.22
CA PHE A 296 5.50 -17.83 14.51
C PHE A 296 4.22 -17.06 14.85
N GLY A 297 4.25 -15.72 14.72
CA GLY A 297 3.05 -14.90 14.94
C GLY A 297 1.93 -15.18 13.93
N LEU A 298 2.26 -15.62 12.71
CA LEU A 298 1.29 -16.03 11.69
C LEU A 298 0.56 -17.31 12.08
N MET A 299 1.29 -18.32 12.54
CA MET A 299 0.72 -19.57 13.07
C MET A 299 -0.27 -19.27 14.20
N LEU A 300 0.14 -18.44 15.16
CA LEU A 300 -0.73 -18.01 16.25
C LEU A 300 -1.93 -17.18 15.81
N SER A 301 -1.78 -16.33 14.79
CA SER A 301 -2.89 -15.56 14.20
C SER A 301 -3.95 -16.46 13.56
N CYS A 302 -3.53 -17.63 13.05
CA CYS A 302 -4.40 -18.62 12.42
C CYS A 302 -4.98 -19.65 13.40
N GLY A 303 -4.49 -19.67 14.65
CA GLY A 303 -4.85 -20.66 15.66
C GLY A 303 -4.10 -21.99 15.56
N ASP A 304 -2.99 -22.04 14.83
CA ASP A 304 -2.18 -23.24 14.57
C ASP A 304 -1.21 -23.49 15.75
N ILE A 305 -1.77 -23.90 16.89
CA ILE A 305 -1.05 -24.05 18.16
C ILE A 305 0.03 -25.14 18.11
N LYS A 306 -0.23 -26.24 17.40
CA LYS A 306 0.71 -27.35 17.31
C LYS A 306 1.94 -26.93 16.50
N GLU A 307 1.69 -26.40 15.30
CA GLU A 307 2.70 -25.94 14.35
C GLU A 307 3.59 -24.85 14.98
N ALA A 308 3.00 -23.94 15.76
CA ALA A 308 3.77 -22.94 16.53
C ALA A 308 4.69 -23.56 17.60
N LYS A 309 4.25 -24.64 18.28
CA LYS A 309 5.09 -25.37 19.25
C LYS A 309 6.19 -26.18 18.56
N ASP A 310 5.91 -26.72 17.39
CA ASP A 310 6.86 -27.51 16.61
C ASP A 310 7.99 -26.61 16.10
N LEU A 311 7.65 -25.41 15.59
CA LEU A 311 8.63 -24.39 15.19
C LEU A 311 9.58 -24.01 16.34
N ILE A 312 9.09 -23.85 17.58
CA ILE A 312 9.96 -23.56 18.73
C ILE A 312 10.93 -24.72 18.97
N THR A 313 10.45 -25.97 18.87
CA THR A 313 11.30 -27.16 19.03
C THR A 313 12.37 -27.22 17.94
N GLU A 314 12.03 -26.97 16.68
CA GLU A 314 12.98 -26.96 15.57
C GLU A 314 14.06 -25.89 15.73
N VAL A 315 13.66 -24.65 16.06
CA VAL A 315 14.62 -23.55 16.30
C VAL A 315 15.52 -23.87 17.49
N SER A 316 14.99 -24.47 18.56
CA SER A 316 15.77 -24.91 19.71
C SER A 316 16.77 -26.01 19.36
N ALA A 317 16.36 -26.97 18.51
CA ALA A 317 17.23 -28.05 18.04
C ALA A 317 18.37 -27.51 17.17
N ILE A 318 18.10 -26.54 16.29
CA ILE A 318 19.15 -25.86 15.52
C ILE A 318 20.12 -25.11 16.44
N GLY A 319 19.60 -24.43 17.46
CA GLY A 319 20.44 -23.78 18.46
C GLY A 319 21.40 -24.75 19.14
N ALA A 320 20.90 -25.93 19.55
CA ALA A 320 21.73 -26.98 20.13
C ALA A 320 22.76 -27.54 19.13
N LEU A 321 22.34 -27.81 17.89
CA LEU A 321 23.22 -28.29 16.82
C LEU A 321 24.35 -27.29 16.51
N LEU A 322 24.05 -25.99 16.47
CA LEU A 322 25.04 -24.94 16.24
C LEU A 322 26.07 -24.88 17.38
N VAL A 323 25.65 -25.09 18.63
CA VAL A 323 26.56 -25.17 19.79
C VAL A 323 27.46 -26.40 19.69
N GLU A 324 26.93 -27.54 19.27
CA GLU A 324 27.67 -28.81 19.17
C GLU A 324 28.67 -28.82 18.00
N THR A 325 28.30 -28.23 16.86
CA THR A 325 29.04 -28.38 15.60
C THR A 325 29.90 -27.18 15.21
N THR A 326 29.88 -26.10 16.00
CA THR A 326 30.61 -24.86 15.68
C THR A 326 31.30 -24.25 16.90
N THR A 327 32.16 -23.25 16.65
CA THR A 327 32.85 -22.45 17.70
C THR A 327 31.90 -21.69 18.64
N LEU A 328 30.58 -21.70 18.39
CA LEU A 328 29.58 -21.03 19.24
C LEU A 328 29.45 -21.69 20.63
N GLY A 329 29.84 -22.96 20.77
CA GLY A 329 29.87 -23.66 22.06
C GLY A 329 31.08 -23.32 22.94
N GLU A 330 32.08 -22.64 22.40
CA GLU A 330 33.30 -22.29 23.14
C GLU A 330 33.02 -21.22 24.23
N PRO A 331 33.72 -21.27 25.39
CA PRO A 331 33.44 -20.39 26.52
C PRO A 331 33.41 -18.89 26.18
N GLY A 332 34.27 -18.43 25.25
CA GLY A 332 34.34 -17.03 24.85
C GLY A 332 33.20 -16.55 23.94
N ARG A 333 32.45 -17.45 23.31
CA ARG A 333 31.33 -17.13 22.38
C ARG A 333 29.98 -17.59 22.89
N LYS A 334 29.94 -18.51 23.84
CA LYS A 334 28.72 -19.07 24.44
C LYS A 334 27.77 -18.00 24.95
N THR A 335 28.26 -17.02 25.71
CA THR A 335 27.42 -15.93 26.24
C THR A 335 26.79 -15.08 25.13
N ALA A 336 27.53 -14.78 24.06
CA ALA A 336 27.00 -14.05 22.91
C ALA A 336 25.92 -14.85 22.18
N PHE A 337 26.07 -16.17 22.09
CA PHE A 337 25.07 -17.04 21.48
C PHE A 337 23.82 -17.22 22.35
N GLU A 338 23.96 -17.30 23.67
CA GLU A 338 22.84 -17.30 24.62
C GLU A 338 22.00 -16.02 24.49
N LEU A 339 22.65 -14.86 24.32
CA LEU A 339 21.97 -13.59 24.03
C LEU A 339 21.23 -13.63 22.68
N CYS A 340 21.78 -14.32 21.67
CA CYS A 340 21.10 -14.53 20.39
C CYS A 340 19.81 -15.36 20.56
N LEU A 341 19.85 -16.45 21.33
CA LEU A 341 18.67 -17.27 21.63
C LEU A 341 17.64 -16.50 22.46
N GLN A 342 18.07 -15.70 23.42
CA GLN A 342 17.22 -14.79 24.17
C GLN A 342 16.52 -13.78 23.26
N GLN A 343 17.22 -13.25 22.27
CA GLN A 343 16.68 -12.32 21.30
C GLN A 343 15.64 -12.98 20.38
N TYR A 344 15.84 -14.25 20.00
CA TYR A 344 14.82 -15.07 19.33
C TYR A 344 13.57 -15.24 20.19
N ALA A 345 13.75 -15.69 21.44
CA ALA A 345 12.66 -15.92 22.38
C ALA A 345 11.83 -14.64 22.61
N SER A 346 12.50 -13.50 22.75
CA SER A 346 11.88 -12.18 22.93
C SER A 346 11.11 -11.73 21.68
N ALA A 347 11.71 -11.88 20.49
CA ALA A 347 11.06 -11.53 19.23
C ALA A 347 9.82 -12.42 18.95
N MET A 348 9.89 -13.71 19.25
CA MET A 348 8.75 -14.64 19.12
C MET A 348 7.66 -14.33 20.15
N LEU A 349 8.03 -14.02 21.40
CA LEU A 349 7.06 -13.58 22.42
C LEU A 349 6.34 -12.30 21.95
N GLN A 350 7.09 -11.31 21.47
CA GLN A 350 6.51 -10.10 20.89
C GLN A 350 5.54 -10.45 19.76
N ALA A 351 5.95 -11.26 18.78
CA ALA A 351 5.09 -11.66 17.67
C ALA A 351 3.82 -12.40 18.13
N GLY A 352 3.93 -13.23 19.17
CA GLY A 352 2.79 -13.93 19.78
C GLY A 352 1.83 -12.99 20.51
N LEU A 353 2.33 -11.98 21.23
CA LEU A 353 1.49 -10.95 21.85
C LEU A 353 0.81 -10.08 20.79
N GLN A 354 1.52 -9.73 19.72
CA GLN A 354 0.96 -8.98 18.61
C GLN A 354 -0.14 -9.77 17.88
N ALA A 355 0.05 -11.06 17.64
CA ALA A 355 -0.95 -11.94 17.03
C ALA A 355 -2.22 -12.05 17.88
N ALA A 356 -2.08 -12.11 19.20
CA ALA A 356 -3.18 -12.17 20.15
C ALA A 356 -4.12 -10.95 20.11
N THR A 357 -3.69 -9.81 19.56
CA THR A 357 -4.55 -8.61 19.40
C THR A 357 -5.63 -8.75 18.31
N ILE A 358 -5.55 -9.79 17.47
CA ILE A 358 -6.52 -10.03 16.40
C ILE A 358 -7.85 -10.50 17.01
N ARG A 359 -8.96 -9.85 16.60
CA ARG A 359 -10.32 -10.12 17.12
C ARG A 359 -10.73 -11.60 17.10
N SER A 360 -10.30 -12.36 16.09
CA SER A 360 -10.68 -13.78 15.94
C SER A 360 -9.85 -14.74 16.79
N VAL A 361 -8.74 -14.29 17.38
CA VAL A 361 -7.86 -15.14 18.19
C VAL A 361 -8.45 -15.28 19.58
N ARG A 362 -8.54 -16.53 20.07
CA ARG A 362 -8.99 -16.84 21.43
C ARG A 362 -7.79 -17.15 22.30
N LEU A 363 -7.69 -16.47 23.44
CA LEU A 363 -6.63 -16.71 24.42
C LEU A 363 -7.04 -17.87 25.32
N THR A 364 -6.43 -19.03 25.06
CA THR A 364 -6.69 -20.28 25.78
C THR A 364 -5.46 -20.69 26.59
N PRO A 365 -5.60 -21.64 27.54
CA PRO A 365 -4.44 -22.26 28.19
C PRO A 365 -3.46 -22.87 27.18
N GLY A 366 -3.96 -23.37 26.05
CA GLY A 366 -3.15 -23.86 24.94
C GLY A 366 -2.28 -22.78 24.30
N TYR A 367 -2.85 -21.59 24.04
CA TYR A 367 -2.12 -20.42 23.53
C TYR A 367 -1.02 -19.97 24.49
N LEU A 368 -1.36 -19.86 25.79
CA LEU A 368 -0.39 -19.53 26.83
C LEU A 368 0.71 -20.61 26.93
N GLY A 369 0.36 -21.87 26.75
CA GLY A 369 1.30 -22.99 26.69
C GLY A 369 2.34 -22.85 25.57
N VAL A 370 1.98 -22.27 24.42
CA VAL A 370 2.96 -21.97 23.35
C VAL A 370 3.95 -20.90 23.83
N LEU A 371 3.46 -19.81 24.42
CA LEU A 371 4.33 -18.73 24.90
C LEU A 371 5.27 -19.20 26.02
N ARG A 372 4.78 -20.07 26.92
CA ARG A 372 5.62 -20.68 27.97
C ARG A 372 6.71 -21.58 27.38
N LYS A 373 6.43 -22.26 26.26
CA LYS A 373 7.43 -23.10 25.57
C LYS A 373 8.63 -22.30 25.06
N LEU A 374 8.50 -20.99 24.81
CA LEU A 374 9.63 -20.13 24.43
C LEU A 374 10.76 -20.12 25.49
N LYS A 375 10.46 -20.52 26.74
CA LYS A 375 11.48 -20.67 27.78
C LYS A 375 12.52 -21.76 27.47
N THR A 376 12.25 -22.67 26.53
CA THR A 376 13.27 -23.63 26.06
C THR A 376 14.40 -22.96 25.28
N LEU A 377 14.13 -21.81 24.64
CA LEU A 377 15.15 -21.00 23.98
C LEU A 377 15.88 -20.10 24.99
N SER A 378 15.18 -19.60 26.01
CA SER A 378 15.77 -18.76 27.04
C SER A 378 14.98 -18.84 28.35
N SER A 379 15.60 -19.39 29.39
CA SER A 379 14.99 -19.56 30.71
C SER A 379 14.67 -18.24 31.42
N THR A 380 15.37 -17.15 31.05
CA THR A 380 15.20 -15.79 31.61
C THR A 380 13.98 -15.05 31.05
N LEU A 381 13.31 -15.60 30.03
CA LEU A 381 12.16 -14.97 29.39
C LEU A 381 10.97 -14.85 30.35
N ARG A 382 10.48 -13.62 30.52
CA ARG A 382 9.27 -13.32 31.29
C ARG A 382 8.03 -13.54 30.42
N VAL A 383 7.21 -14.51 30.80
CA VAL A 383 5.95 -14.88 30.11
C VAL A 383 4.80 -14.71 31.11
N PRO A 384 3.59 -14.30 30.67
CA PRO A 384 2.42 -14.20 31.55
C PRO A 384 2.17 -15.48 32.37
N SER A 385 1.80 -15.32 33.63
CA SER A 385 1.56 -16.44 34.56
C SER A 385 0.20 -17.09 34.36
N SER A 386 -0.79 -16.37 33.83
CA SER A 386 -2.18 -16.83 33.64
C SER A 386 -2.77 -16.31 32.32
N VAL A 387 -3.95 -16.80 31.95
CA VAL A 387 -4.66 -16.32 30.74
C VAL A 387 -5.15 -14.88 30.95
N GLU A 388 -5.54 -14.52 32.17
CA GLU A 388 -6.00 -13.19 32.55
C GLU A 388 -4.86 -12.17 32.46
N SER A 389 -3.68 -12.50 33.00
CA SER A 389 -2.49 -11.64 32.86
C SER A 389 -2.06 -11.48 31.39
N LEU A 390 -2.22 -12.54 30.58
CA LEU A 390 -2.01 -12.46 29.13
C LEU A 390 -3.03 -11.52 28.46
N GLN A 391 -4.31 -11.60 28.81
CA GLN A 391 -5.35 -10.70 28.29
C GLN A 391 -5.03 -9.23 28.58
N VAL A 392 -4.61 -8.92 29.81
CA VAL A 392 -4.19 -7.56 30.20
C VAL A 392 -3.03 -7.07 29.33
N LEU A 393 -1.99 -7.89 29.17
CA LEU A 393 -0.81 -7.53 28.37
C LEU A 393 -1.16 -7.35 26.89
N VAL A 394 -2.00 -8.22 26.33
CA VAL A 394 -2.47 -8.13 24.94
C VAL A 394 -3.26 -6.84 24.72
N MET A 395 -4.10 -6.45 25.70
CA MET A 395 -4.82 -5.19 25.63
C MET A 395 -3.86 -4.00 25.67
N GLN A 396 -2.84 -4.01 26.52
CA GLN A 396 -1.80 -2.96 26.54
C GLN A 396 -1.09 -2.83 25.19
N VAL A 397 -0.73 -3.96 24.56
CA VAL A 397 -0.11 -3.99 23.22
C VAL A 397 -1.05 -3.41 22.15
N LEU A 398 -2.36 -3.69 22.23
CA LEU A 398 -3.37 -3.12 21.34
C LEU A 398 -3.54 -1.62 21.55
N LEU A 399 -3.63 -1.16 22.80
CA LEU A 399 -3.80 0.25 23.16
C LEU A 399 -2.57 1.11 22.78
N ALA A 400 -1.37 0.51 22.78
CA ALA A 400 -0.13 1.12 22.30
C ALA A 400 0.01 1.13 20.77
N ASP A 401 -0.99 0.66 20.02
CA ASP A 401 -0.95 0.48 18.56
C ASP A 401 0.24 -0.38 18.10
N TRP A 402 0.61 -1.40 18.88
CA TRP A 402 1.71 -2.33 18.57
C TRP A 402 1.23 -3.72 18.15
N GLY A 403 -0.08 -3.99 18.24
CA GLY A 403 -0.69 -5.25 17.80
C GLY A 403 -0.58 -5.51 16.30
N ARG A 404 -0.80 -6.75 15.86
CA ARG A 404 -1.06 -7.05 14.43
C ARG A 404 -2.30 -6.31 13.95
N ARG A 405 -3.30 -6.21 14.82
CA ARG A 405 -4.45 -5.33 14.65
C ARG A 405 -4.06 -3.90 15.05
N PRO A 406 -4.26 -2.89 14.18
CA PRO A 406 -4.06 -1.49 14.55
C PRO A 406 -5.09 -1.01 15.60
N TYR A 407 -4.68 -0.12 16.50
CA TYR A 407 -5.57 0.45 17.53
C TYR A 407 -6.82 1.11 16.93
N LYS A 408 -6.66 1.84 15.82
CA LYS A 408 -7.78 2.49 15.12
C LYS A 408 -8.89 1.52 14.71
N GLU A 409 -8.56 0.25 14.42
CA GLU A 409 -9.55 -0.75 14.04
C GLU A 409 -10.38 -1.19 15.25
N TYR A 410 -9.73 -1.32 16.42
CA TYR A 410 -10.43 -1.54 17.69
C TYR A 410 -11.35 -0.36 18.02
N TRP A 411 -10.82 0.86 17.99
CA TRP A 411 -11.59 2.08 18.33
C TRP A 411 -12.86 2.23 17.47
N PHE A 412 -12.74 1.98 16.16
CA PHE A 412 -13.87 2.13 15.23
C PHE A 412 -14.86 0.94 15.24
N GLN A 413 -14.37 -0.31 15.33
CA GLN A 413 -15.21 -1.49 15.06
C GLN A 413 -15.66 -2.22 16.32
N ASP A 414 -14.88 -2.17 17.39
CA ASP A 414 -15.02 -3.11 18.52
C ASP A 414 -15.03 -2.43 19.89
N GLN A 415 -14.70 -1.14 19.98
CA GLN A 415 -14.76 -0.43 21.25
C GLN A 415 -16.23 -0.20 21.64
N HIS A 416 -16.67 -0.86 22.71
CA HIS A 416 -18.04 -0.80 23.22
C HIS A 416 -18.19 0.14 24.42
N THR A 417 -17.12 0.36 25.18
CA THR A 417 -17.08 1.21 26.36
C THR A 417 -16.03 2.32 26.21
N ASP A 418 -16.13 3.37 27.02
CA ASP A 418 -15.12 4.42 27.06
C ASP A 418 -13.82 3.92 27.69
N GLU A 419 -12.68 4.26 27.09
CA GLU A 419 -11.36 3.89 27.60
C GLU A 419 -10.90 4.89 28.68
N LYS A 420 -10.36 4.36 29.79
CA LYS A 420 -9.70 5.16 30.82
C LYS A 420 -8.23 5.32 30.45
N GLY A 421 -7.93 6.30 29.59
CA GLY A 421 -6.56 6.66 29.24
C GLY A 421 -5.77 7.25 30.42
N PRO A 422 -4.44 7.37 30.29
CA PRO A 422 -3.62 8.04 31.31
C PRO A 422 -4.04 9.50 31.47
N LYS A 423 -3.65 10.12 32.61
CA LYS A 423 -3.88 11.55 32.84
C LYS A 423 -3.24 12.37 31.72
N VAL A 424 -4.01 13.32 31.18
CA VAL A 424 -3.50 14.26 30.18
C VAL A 424 -2.47 15.18 30.85
N PRO A 425 -1.31 15.46 30.21
CA PRO A 425 -0.32 16.41 30.74
C PRO A 425 -0.94 17.77 31.08
N ARG A 426 -0.45 18.43 32.14
CA ARG A 426 -1.02 19.70 32.62
C ARG A 426 -0.57 20.88 31.75
N GLU A 427 0.63 20.80 31.19
CA GLU A 427 1.28 21.82 30.39
C GLU A 427 0.48 22.12 29.12
N MET A 428 0.08 23.38 28.94
CA MET A 428 -0.75 23.80 27.81
C MET A 428 -0.06 23.60 26.46
N GLU A 429 1.26 23.80 26.40
CA GLU A 429 2.05 23.59 25.18
C GLU A 429 2.01 22.12 24.74
N VAL A 430 2.21 21.19 25.68
CA VAL A 430 2.13 19.74 25.41
C VAL A 430 0.73 19.37 24.93
N ARG A 431 -0.32 19.88 25.59
CA ARG A 431 -1.72 19.62 25.20
C ARG A 431 -2.02 20.13 23.79
N ARG A 432 -1.45 21.27 23.39
CA ARG A 432 -1.58 21.80 22.02
C ARG A 432 -0.91 20.87 21.00
N GLN A 433 0.29 20.37 21.30
CA GLN A 433 1.01 19.44 20.41
C GLN A 433 0.33 18.07 20.28
N LEU A 434 -0.25 17.55 21.36
CA LEU A 434 -1.02 16.30 21.36
C LEU A 434 -2.39 16.43 20.66
N ARG A 435 -2.88 17.67 20.45
CA ARG A 435 -4.11 17.99 19.72
C ARG A 435 -5.38 17.31 20.27
N LEU A 436 -5.37 16.92 21.55
CA LEU A 436 -6.45 16.16 22.19
C LEU A 436 -7.81 16.90 22.18
N GLY A 437 -7.79 18.23 22.26
CA GLY A 437 -9.00 19.04 22.16
C GLY A 437 -9.68 18.93 20.78
N ALA A 438 -8.89 18.87 19.70
CA ALA A 438 -9.42 18.70 18.35
C ALA A 438 -9.97 17.29 18.15
N ILE A 439 -9.26 16.26 18.65
CA ILE A 439 -9.74 14.87 18.64
C ILE A 439 -11.08 14.75 19.39
N ARG A 440 -11.20 15.39 20.57
CA ARG A 440 -12.45 15.40 21.33
C ARG A 440 -13.60 16.03 20.54
N ARG A 441 -13.38 17.20 19.91
CA ARG A 441 -14.41 17.87 19.10
C ARG A 441 -14.81 17.05 17.88
N PHE A 442 -13.85 16.47 17.17
CA PHE A 442 -14.12 15.57 16.05
C PHE A 442 -14.96 14.38 16.47
N ARG A 443 -14.61 13.74 17.60
CA ARG A 443 -15.38 12.62 18.13
C ARG A 443 -16.82 13.02 18.42
N LEU A 444 -17.03 14.14 19.10
CA LEU A 444 -18.36 14.61 19.53
C LEU A 444 -19.22 15.13 18.36
N ASN A 445 -18.61 15.81 17.39
CA ASN A 445 -19.35 16.57 16.39
C ASN A 445 -19.49 15.83 15.04
N ALA A 446 -18.59 14.88 14.75
CA ALA A 446 -18.51 14.24 13.43
C ALA A 446 -18.65 12.70 13.50
N THR A 447 -18.72 12.11 14.69
CA THR A 447 -18.79 10.65 14.87
C THR A 447 -19.68 10.26 16.05
N ASP A 448 -19.95 8.96 16.17
CA ASP A 448 -20.59 8.30 17.32
C ASP A 448 -19.58 7.45 18.13
N LEU A 449 -18.28 7.71 17.99
CA LEU A 449 -17.22 6.91 18.61
C LEU A 449 -17.12 7.12 20.13
N LYS A 450 -16.78 6.04 20.84
CA LYS A 450 -16.47 6.05 22.28
C LYS A 450 -15.17 6.81 22.58
N ILE A 451 -14.99 7.22 23.84
CA ILE A 451 -13.79 7.94 24.29
C ILE A 451 -12.56 7.04 24.08
N PRO A 452 -11.59 7.45 23.26
CA PRO A 452 -10.44 6.62 22.93
C PRO A 452 -9.42 6.59 24.07
N HIS A 453 -8.56 5.57 24.04
CA HIS A 453 -7.26 5.61 24.68
C HIS A 453 -6.39 6.62 23.93
N TRP A 454 -6.41 7.86 24.39
CA TRP A 454 -5.82 8.99 23.66
C TRP A 454 -4.36 8.81 23.23
N PRO A 455 -3.46 8.11 23.96
CA PRO A 455 -2.09 7.89 23.47
C PRO A 455 -2.04 7.14 22.15
N GLY A 456 -2.96 6.18 21.94
CA GLY A 456 -3.07 5.44 20.68
C GLY A 456 -3.48 6.30 19.48
N LEU A 457 -3.98 7.52 19.71
CA LEU A 457 -4.30 8.50 18.66
C LEU A 457 -3.28 9.63 18.55
N ALA A 458 -2.58 9.97 19.64
CA ALA A 458 -1.53 10.98 19.63
C ALA A 458 -0.21 10.43 19.08
N PHE A 459 0.07 9.14 19.30
CA PHE A 459 1.28 8.45 18.85
C PHE A 459 0.96 7.19 18.02
N PRO A 460 0.15 7.30 16.97
CA PRO A 460 -0.26 6.13 16.19
C PRO A 460 0.92 5.63 15.34
N THR A 461 1.16 4.32 15.36
CA THR A 461 2.06 3.68 14.36
C THR A 461 1.36 3.57 13.01
N ARG A 462 0.02 3.43 13.03
CA ARG A 462 -0.84 3.25 11.84
C ARG A 462 -2.07 4.17 11.93
N PRO A 463 -1.91 5.48 11.74
CA PRO A 463 -3.03 6.45 11.86
C PRO A 463 -4.14 6.18 10.85
N LEU A 464 -5.32 6.75 11.11
CA LEU A 464 -6.46 6.71 10.18
C LEU A 464 -6.03 7.27 8.82
N ARG A 465 -6.30 6.51 7.76
CA ARG A 465 -6.02 6.93 6.38
C ARG A 465 -7.15 7.78 5.84
N ILE A 466 -6.88 8.50 4.76
CA ILE A 466 -7.85 9.42 4.13
C ILE A 466 -9.09 8.67 3.66
N ASP A 467 -8.91 7.49 3.07
CA ASP A 467 -10.00 6.61 2.66
C ASP A 467 -10.85 6.12 3.85
N GLU A 468 -10.25 5.97 5.04
CA GLU A 468 -10.96 5.54 6.25
C GLU A 468 -11.68 6.70 6.94
N ILE A 469 -11.09 7.90 6.94
CA ILE A 469 -11.64 9.08 7.61
C ILE A 469 -13.05 9.39 7.08
N GLY A 470 -13.23 9.40 5.76
CA GLY A 470 -14.55 9.64 5.14
C GLY A 470 -15.59 8.56 5.44
N LEU A 471 -15.17 7.32 5.70
CA LEU A 471 -16.08 6.23 6.07
C LEU A 471 -16.45 6.25 7.55
N VAL A 472 -15.52 6.65 8.41
CA VAL A 472 -15.72 6.74 9.86
C VAL A 472 -16.51 7.99 10.24
N ALA A 473 -16.28 9.11 9.54
CA ALA A 473 -16.87 10.41 9.80
C ALA A 473 -17.39 11.04 8.48
N PRO A 474 -18.53 10.59 7.92
CA PRO A 474 -19.01 11.05 6.62
C PRO A 474 -19.17 12.58 6.50
N ALA A 475 -19.43 13.28 7.60
CA ALA A 475 -19.52 14.74 7.65
C ALA A 475 -18.28 15.46 7.10
N VAL A 476 -17.08 14.87 7.21
CA VAL A 476 -15.84 15.44 6.66
C VAL A 476 -15.89 15.55 5.13
N LEU A 477 -16.70 14.73 4.46
CA LEU A 477 -16.82 14.80 3.01
C LEU A 477 -17.62 16.04 2.59
N SER A 478 -18.45 16.62 3.46
CA SER A 478 -19.21 17.84 3.17
C SER A 478 -18.54 19.10 3.73
N ASP A 479 -17.64 18.95 4.70
CA ASP A 479 -16.88 20.04 5.32
C ASP A 479 -15.38 19.91 5.01
N HIS A 480 -14.94 20.66 4.00
CA HIS A 480 -13.56 20.67 3.53
C HIS A 480 -12.56 21.08 4.62
N SER A 481 -12.93 22.07 5.45
CA SER A 481 -12.08 22.58 6.53
C SER A 481 -11.93 21.53 7.63
N LEU A 482 -13.04 20.88 8.01
CA LEU A 482 -13.00 19.76 8.94
C LEU A 482 -12.14 18.62 8.41
N PHE A 483 -12.25 18.23 7.13
CA PHE A 483 -11.45 17.13 6.58
C PHE A 483 -9.94 17.43 6.66
N ARG A 484 -9.53 18.63 6.26
CA ARG A 484 -8.14 19.08 6.38
C ARG A 484 -7.65 19.06 7.83
N ASN A 485 -8.46 19.58 8.75
CA ASN A 485 -8.14 19.60 10.17
C ASN A 485 -7.98 18.19 10.74
N VAL A 486 -8.89 17.27 10.39
CA VAL A 486 -8.85 15.86 10.82
C VAL A 486 -7.59 15.17 10.36
N ILE A 487 -7.16 15.39 9.12
CA ILE A 487 -5.88 14.88 8.62
C ILE A 487 -4.72 15.46 9.44
N GLY A 488 -4.74 16.78 9.67
CA GLY A 488 -3.75 17.47 10.50
C GLY A 488 -3.62 16.87 11.89
N PHE A 489 -4.71 16.72 12.65
CA PHE A 489 -4.62 16.28 14.04
C PHE A 489 -4.58 14.77 14.26
N LEU A 490 -5.07 13.93 13.34
CA LEU A 490 -4.99 12.46 13.48
C LEU A 490 -3.74 11.86 12.84
N ARG A 491 -3.17 12.50 11.81
CA ARG A 491 -2.03 11.97 11.06
C ARG A 491 -0.75 12.75 11.28
N GLY A 492 -0.83 13.96 11.82
CA GLY A 492 0.34 14.81 12.02
C GLY A 492 0.79 15.57 10.77
N ALA A 493 0.14 15.37 9.62
CA ALA A 493 0.55 15.92 8.33
C ALA A 493 -0.50 16.90 7.78
N GLU A 494 -0.04 17.97 7.13
CA GLU A 494 -0.91 18.90 6.43
C GLU A 494 -1.29 18.39 5.03
N VAL A 495 -2.39 18.92 4.51
CA VAL A 495 -2.87 18.62 3.15
C VAL A 495 -2.19 19.57 2.17
N ALA A 496 -1.41 19.01 1.23
CA ALA A 496 -0.66 19.81 0.26
C ALA A 496 -1.54 20.63 -0.70
N SER A 497 -2.63 20.05 -1.22
CA SER A 497 -3.47 20.72 -2.22
C SER A 497 -4.49 21.65 -1.57
N ARG A 498 -4.56 22.89 -2.08
CA ARG A 498 -5.63 23.87 -1.74
C ARG A 498 -6.95 23.60 -2.46
N GLN A 499 -6.99 22.65 -3.40
CA GLN A 499 -8.23 22.31 -4.09
C GLN A 499 -9.23 21.70 -3.11
N ARG A 500 -10.52 21.98 -3.35
CA ARG A 500 -11.61 21.33 -2.62
C ARG A 500 -11.67 19.85 -3.00
N LEU A 501 -11.90 19.01 -1.99
CA LEU A 501 -12.22 17.59 -2.14
C LEU A 501 -13.44 17.30 -1.26
N GLY A 502 -14.41 16.58 -1.82
CA GLY A 502 -15.66 16.25 -1.14
C GLY A 502 -16.92 16.77 -1.84
N PHE A 503 -18.05 16.68 -1.16
CA PHE A 503 -19.31 17.25 -1.60
C PHE A 503 -19.23 18.77 -1.70
N ALA A 504 -19.85 19.32 -2.74
CA ALA A 504 -20.09 20.75 -2.88
C ALA A 504 -20.99 21.24 -1.74
N PRO A 505 -20.87 22.51 -1.31
CA PRO A 505 -21.82 23.06 -0.36
C PRO A 505 -23.18 23.16 -1.05
N ASN A 506 -24.25 23.15 -0.28
CA ASN A 506 -25.61 23.14 -0.83
C ASN A 506 -25.89 24.47 -1.58
N GLU A 507 -25.60 24.51 -2.88
CA GLU A 507 -25.85 25.65 -3.78
C GLU A 507 -27.29 25.60 -4.31
N ASP A 508 -28.32 25.37 -3.48
CA ASP A 508 -29.71 25.15 -3.92
C ASP A 508 -29.85 24.15 -5.11
N LEU A 509 -28.85 23.27 -5.27
CA LEU A 509 -28.77 22.38 -6.41
C LEU A 509 -29.74 21.21 -6.19
N PRO A 510 -30.45 20.78 -7.25
CA PRO A 510 -31.47 19.74 -7.12
C PRO A 510 -30.89 18.35 -6.80
N ILE A 511 -29.56 18.18 -6.96
CA ILE A 511 -28.81 16.94 -6.70
C ILE A 511 -27.42 17.24 -6.14
N SER A 512 -26.81 16.25 -5.49
CA SER A 512 -25.47 16.36 -4.89
C SER A 512 -24.34 16.31 -5.92
N TYR A 513 -23.30 17.11 -5.70
CA TYR A 513 -22.04 17.06 -6.45
C TYR A 513 -20.89 16.67 -5.54
N PHE A 514 -20.05 15.74 -5.96
CA PHE A 514 -18.83 15.33 -5.27
C PHE A 514 -17.61 15.58 -6.15
N PHE A 515 -16.62 16.31 -5.63
CA PHE A 515 -15.43 16.70 -6.39
C PHE A 515 -14.17 16.00 -5.86
N ALA A 516 -13.43 15.39 -6.78
CA ALA A 516 -12.07 14.89 -6.58
C ALA A 516 -11.17 15.44 -7.70
N GLY A 517 -10.52 16.57 -7.40
CA GLY A 517 -9.66 17.28 -8.35
C GLY A 517 -8.41 16.47 -8.75
N GLY A 518 -7.78 16.91 -9.84
CA GLY A 518 -6.53 16.36 -10.38
C GLY A 518 -6.38 16.68 -11.86
N ARG A 519 -5.27 16.24 -12.46
CA ARG A 519 -4.99 16.46 -13.88
C ARG A 519 -6.02 15.71 -14.74
N PRO A 520 -6.73 16.39 -15.66
CA PRO A 520 -7.64 15.73 -16.58
C PRO A 520 -6.95 14.71 -17.49
N ARG A 521 -7.74 13.78 -17.99
CA ARG A 521 -7.36 12.81 -19.02
C ARG A 521 -8.11 13.16 -20.30
N ASP A 522 -7.44 13.08 -21.44
CA ASP A 522 -8.06 13.32 -22.75
C ASP A 522 -9.06 12.20 -23.06
N ARG A 523 -8.70 10.96 -22.73
CA ARG A 523 -9.57 9.79 -22.85
C ARG A 523 -9.65 9.05 -21.53
N VAL A 524 -10.82 8.48 -21.27
CA VAL A 524 -11.07 7.70 -20.07
C VAL A 524 -11.11 6.22 -20.44
N ARG A 525 -10.16 5.45 -19.91
CA ARG A 525 -10.11 4.00 -20.13
C ARG A 525 -10.79 3.27 -18.98
N ILE A 526 -11.70 2.37 -19.31
CA ILE A 526 -12.59 1.70 -18.35
C ILE A 526 -12.48 0.20 -18.53
N ALA A 527 -12.15 -0.51 -17.45
CA ALA A 527 -12.25 -1.96 -17.39
C ALA A 527 -13.63 -2.36 -16.87
N VAL A 528 -14.48 -2.86 -17.75
CA VAL A 528 -15.79 -3.43 -17.39
C VAL A 528 -15.58 -4.90 -17.08
N THR A 529 -15.88 -5.29 -15.85
CA THR A 529 -15.65 -6.66 -15.39
C THR A 529 -16.93 -7.48 -15.47
N SER A 530 -16.79 -8.72 -15.91
CA SER A 530 -17.82 -9.76 -15.82
C SER A 530 -17.39 -10.76 -14.76
N ARG A 531 -17.86 -10.52 -13.53
CA ARG A 531 -17.60 -11.36 -12.36
C ARG A 531 -18.88 -12.02 -11.87
N GLU A 532 -18.80 -13.29 -11.51
CA GLU A 532 -19.94 -13.99 -10.91
C GLU A 532 -20.05 -13.71 -9.41
N THR A 533 -21.29 -13.48 -8.99
CA THR A 533 -21.74 -13.65 -7.61
C THR A 533 -22.88 -14.65 -7.62
N THR A 534 -22.76 -15.70 -6.81
CA THR A 534 -23.75 -16.79 -6.78
C THR A 534 -24.88 -16.48 -5.80
N GLN A 535 -26.02 -17.17 -5.95
CA GLN A 535 -27.16 -16.99 -5.06
C GLN A 535 -26.82 -17.37 -3.60
N GLU A 536 -25.95 -18.36 -3.41
CA GLU A 536 -25.46 -18.77 -2.08
C GLU A 536 -24.63 -17.66 -1.44
N GLN A 537 -23.78 -16.99 -2.23
CA GLN A 537 -22.97 -15.86 -1.77
C GLN A 537 -23.86 -14.68 -1.35
N TRP A 538 -24.89 -14.36 -2.13
CA TRP A 538 -25.88 -13.34 -1.77
C TRP A 538 -26.63 -13.68 -0.49
N THR A 539 -27.11 -14.93 -0.40
CA THR A 539 -27.82 -15.43 0.78
C THR A 539 -26.94 -15.34 2.02
N ALA A 540 -25.67 -15.73 1.89
CA ALA A 540 -24.69 -15.67 2.96
C ALA A 540 -24.38 -14.22 3.36
N ALA A 541 -24.18 -13.32 2.40
CA ALA A 541 -23.93 -11.90 2.63
C ALA A 541 -25.11 -11.23 3.36
N ALA A 542 -26.34 -11.48 2.94
CA ALA A 542 -27.55 -10.98 3.61
C ALA A 542 -27.64 -11.41 5.08
N LYS A 543 -27.13 -12.62 5.41
CA LYS A 543 -27.02 -13.15 6.77
C LYS A 543 -25.74 -12.72 7.50
N ASN A 544 -24.95 -11.78 6.96
CA ASN A 544 -23.66 -11.34 7.48
C ASN A 544 -22.62 -12.47 7.61
N LYS A 545 -22.72 -13.49 6.73
CA LYS A 545 -21.86 -14.68 6.66
C LYS A 545 -21.03 -14.72 5.36
N HIS A 546 -20.54 -13.57 4.90
CA HIS A 546 -19.74 -13.38 3.67
C HIS A 546 -18.79 -14.57 3.34
N ASP A 547 -18.85 -15.03 2.09
CA ASP A 547 -17.92 -16.02 1.54
C ASP A 547 -16.54 -15.38 1.37
N ARG A 548 -15.64 -15.74 2.28
CA ARG A 548 -14.24 -15.33 2.31
C ARG A 548 -13.31 -16.53 2.08
N SER A 549 -13.70 -17.42 1.17
CA SER A 549 -12.90 -18.56 0.76
C SER A 549 -11.65 -18.16 -0.04
N ALA A 550 -10.60 -18.98 0.05
CA ALA A 550 -9.37 -18.79 -0.72
C ALA A 550 -9.64 -18.77 -2.24
N ARG A 551 -10.46 -19.69 -2.74
CA ARG A 551 -10.81 -19.79 -4.17
C ARG A 551 -11.39 -18.47 -4.69
N ARG A 552 -12.37 -17.90 -3.98
CA ARG A 552 -13.02 -16.65 -4.39
C ARG A 552 -12.07 -15.46 -4.33
N TYR A 553 -11.20 -15.41 -3.32
CA TYR A 553 -10.20 -14.36 -3.15
C TYR A 553 -9.12 -14.41 -4.23
N VAL A 554 -8.62 -15.60 -4.56
CA VAL A 554 -7.66 -15.82 -5.66
C VAL A 554 -8.27 -15.39 -6.99
N ALA A 555 -9.52 -15.74 -7.26
CA ALA A 555 -10.20 -15.30 -8.48
C ALA A 555 -10.33 -13.77 -8.55
N PHE A 556 -10.70 -13.12 -7.43
CA PHE A 556 -10.82 -11.67 -7.32
C PHE A 556 -9.48 -10.95 -7.54
N ASN A 557 -8.44 -11.33 -6.79
CA ASN A 557 -7.11 -10.75 -6.93
C ASN A 557 -6.53 -11.05 -8.31
N GLY A 558 -6.74 -12.24 -8.84
CA GLY A 558 -6.30 -12.66 -10.16
C GLY A 558 -6.89 -11.78 -11.27
N LEU A 559 -8.20 -11.47 -11.20
CA LEU A 559 -8.86 -10.58 -12.15
C LEU A 559 -8.24 -9.17 -12.13
N ILE A 560 -8.10 -8.57 -10.94
CA ILE A 560 -7.47 -7.25 -10.79
C ILE A 560 -6.01 -7.26 -11.25
N ASN A 561 -5.27 -8.32 -10.92
CA ASN A 561 -3.86 -8.45 -11.31
C ASN A 561 -3.70 -8.55 -12.83
N ARG A 562 -4.62 -9.22 -13.55
CA ARG A 562 -4.62 -9.20 -15.02
C ARG A 562 -4.82 -7.79 -15.55
N ILE A 563 -5.79 -7.05 -15.00
CA ILE A 563 -6.03 -5.63 -15.36
C ILE A 563 -4.80 -4.75 -15.08
N LEU A 564 -4.12 -4.94 -13.95
CA LEU A 564 -2.94 -4.13 -13.58
C LEU A 564 -1.70 -4.41 -14.43
N LYS A 565 -1.66 -5.57 -15.10
CA LYS A 565 -0.63 -5.97 -16.05
C LYS A 565 -0.83 -5.39 -17.45
N GLU A 566 -1.97 -4.77 -17.72
CA GLU A 566 -2.20 -4.08 -18.99
C GLU A 566 -1.13 -3.00 -19.24
N PRO A 567 -0.53 -2.94 -20.44
CA PRO A 567 0.48 -1.93 -20.77
C PRO A 567 -0.04 -0.51 -20.54
N MET A 568 -1.29 -0.29 -20.94
CA MET A 568 -2.06 0.93 -20.69
C MET A 568 -3.20 0.62 -19.72
N ARG A 569 -2.93 0.88 -18.44
CA ARG A 569 -3.88 0.64 -17.35
C ARG A 569 -5.15 1.48 -17.52
N PRO A 570 -6.32 0.96 -17.10
CA PRO A 570 -7.54 1.74 -17.07
C PRO A 570 -7.50 2.83 -16.00
N ASP A 571 -8.25 3.91 -16.19
CA ASP A 571 -8.52 4.92 -15.16
C ASP A 571 -9.55 4.41 -14.15
N TYR A 572 -10.50 3.55 -14.58
CA TYR A 572 -11.55 2.99 -13.74
C TYR A 572 -11.70 1.48 -13.94
N ILE A 573 -11.84 0.74 -12.85
CA ILE A 573 -12.36 -0.63 -12.83
C ILE A 573 -13.80 -0.59 -12.34
N VAL A 574 -14.70 -1.24 -13.06
CA VAL A 574 -16.13 -1.28 -12.77
C VAL A 574 -16.57 -2.73 -12.52
N MET A 575 -17.22 -2.97 -11.39
CA MET A 575 -17.70 -4.30 -11.01
C MET A 575 -19.20 -4.33 -10.68
N PRO A 576 -19.88 -5.47 -10.92
CA PRO A 576 -21.32 -5.61 -10.72
C PRO A 576 -21.85 -5.30 -9.30
N GLU A 577 -23.17 -5.15 -9.18
CA GLU A 577 -23.88 -5.03 -7.90
C GLU A 577 -23.57 -6.23 -6.97
N LEU A 578 -23.42 -5.96 -5.66
CA LEU A 578 -23.20 -6.98 -4.61
C LEU A 578 -22.03 -7.95 -4.88
N SER A 579 -21.03 -7.56 -5.68
CA SER A 579 -20.03 -8.48 -6.22
C SER A 579 -18.82 -8.76 -5.32
N VAL A 580 -18.54 -7.87 -4.37
CA VAL A 580 -17.31 -7.91 -3.56
C VAL A 580 -17.62 -7.66 -2.07
N PRO A 581 -17.10 -8.46 -1.12
CA PRO A 581 -17.14 -8.10 0.30
C PRO A 581 -16.50 -6.72 0.56
N LEU A 582 -17.17 -5.83 1.31
CA LEU A 582 -16.69 -4.45 1.55
C LEU A 582 -15.22 -4.38 2.02
N ARG A 583 -14.80 -5.32 2.87
CA ARG A 583 -13.41 -5.39 3.36
C ARG A 583 -12.40 -5.62 2.23
N TRP A 584 -12.73 -6.49 1.27
CA TRP A 584 -11.88 -6.76 0.10
C TRP A 584 -11.88 -5.57 -0.85
N ALA A 585 -13.04 -4.96 -1.09
CA ALA A 585 -13.17 -3.78 -1.94
C ALA A 585 -12.31 -2.60 -1.42
N LEU A 586 -12.30 -2.33 -0.11
CA LEU A 586 -11.48 -1.29 0.49
C LEU A 586 -9.97 -1.56 0.37
N ARG A 587 -9.54 -2.82 0.48
CA ARG A 587 -8.12 -3.18 0.28
C ARG A 587 -7.72 -3.10 -1.19
N ALA A 588 -8.56 -3.58 -2.09
CA ALA A 588 -8.35 -3.48 -3.53
C ALA A 588 -8.27 -2.01 -3.96
N ALA A 589 -9.22 -1.17 -3.53
CA ALA A 589 -9.25 0.27 -3.80
C ALA A 589 -7.92 0.95 -3.43
N ARG A 590 -7.34 0.65 -2.26
CA ARG A 590 -6.03 1.21 -1.85
C ARG A 590 -4.91 0.81 -2.79
N LYS A 591 -4.86 -0.47 -3.16
CA LYS A 591 -3.82 -0.99 -4.04
C LYS A 591 -3.96 -0.46 -5.47
N LEU A 592 -5.19 -0.30 -5.94
CA LEU A 592 -5.51 0.32 -7.22
C LEU A 592 -5.13 1.81 -7.20
N ALA A 593 -5.37 2.51 -6.10
CA ALA A 593 -5.02 3.92 -5.95
C ALA A 593 -3.51 4.17 -6.06
N THR A 594 -2.66 3.30 -5.50
CA THR A 594 -1.20 3.38 -5.67
C THR A 594 -0.76 3.14 -7.12
N ASN A 595 -1.63 2.56 -7.94
CA ASN A 595 -1.42 2.36 -9.38
C ASN A 595 -2.13 3.40 -10.24
N GLY A 596 -2.77 4.41 -9.63
CA GLY A 596 -3.50 5.45 -10.34
C GLY A 596 -4.86 5.02 -10.90
N VAL A 597 -5.38 3.87 -10.45
CA VAL A 597 -6.65 3.28 -10.92
C VAL A 597 -7.75 3.48 -9.88
N SER A 598 -8.91 3.98 -10.31
CA SER A 598 -10.12 4.15 -9.48
C SER A 598 -11.00 2.90 -9.52
N LEU A 599 -11.81 2.68 -8.48
CA LEU A 599 -12.68 1.50 -8.37
C LEU A 599 -14.12 1.91 -8.12
N LEU A 600 -15.02 1.43 -8.98
CA LEU A 600 -16.47 1.50 -8.82
C LEU A 600 -16.99 0.06 -8.69
N THR A 601 -17.52 -0.32 -7.53
CA THR A 601 -17.93 -1.72 -7.31
C THR A 601 -19.14 -1.81 -6.38
N GLY A 602 -20.10 -2.65 -6.75
CA GLY A 602 -21.14 -3.06 -5.82
C GLY A 602 -20.55 -3.89 -4.71
N VAL A 603 -20.71 -3.43 -3.46
CA VAL A 603 -20.27 -4.19 -2.29
C VAL A 603 -21.40 -5.04 -1.75
N GLU A 604 -21.07 -6.23 -1.28
CA GLU A 604 -22.02 -7.11 -0.61
C GLU A 604 -22.73 -6.42 0.56
N TYR A 605 -23.92 -6.94 0.90
CA TYR A 605 -24.72 -6.40 1.99
C TYR A 605 -23.92 -6.25 3.28
N HIS A 606 -24.01 -5.07 3.88
CA HIS A 606 -23.47 -4.80 5.20
C HIS A 606 -24.47 -3.98 6.01
N ARG A 607 -24.21 -3.77 7.30
CA ARG A 607 -25.14 -3.04 8.17
C ARG A 607 -24.71 -1.61 8.35
N ASP A 608 -25.67 -0.71 8.24
CA ASP A 608 -25.53 0.69 8.60
C ASP A 608 -25.16 0.83 10.08
N ARG A 609 -24.19 1.70 10.37
CA ARG A 609 -23.66 1.81 11.73
C ARG A 609 -24.69 2.36 12.72
N ALA A 610 -25.46 3.37 12.30
CA ALA A 610 -26.44 4.06 13.13
C ALA A 610 -27.75 3.28 13.22
N THR A 611 -28.32 2.92 12.07
CA THR A 611 -29.67 2.32 11.99
C THR A 611 -29.67 0.79 12.06
N LYS A 612 -28.52 0.13 11.92
CA LYS A 612 -28.35 -1.33 11.82
C LYS A 612 -29.07 -2.00 10.64
N LYS A 613 -29.70 -1.20 9.77
CA LYS A 613 -30.36 -1.64 8.54
C LYS A 613 -29.34 -2.16 7.53
N LEU A 614 -29.76 -3.12 6.72
CA LEU A 614 -28.99 -3.73 5.65
C LEU A 614 -28.85 -2.76 4.48
N ARG A 615 -27.62 -2.55 4.02
CA ARG A 615 -27.25 -1.63 2.95
C ARG A 615 -26.81 -2.41 1.72
N ASN A 616 -27.32 -2.03 0.56
CA ASN A 616 -26.81 -2.40 -0.75
C ASN A 616 -26.12 -1.15 -1.30
N ASP A 617 -24.79 -1.12 -1.28
CA ASP A 617 -24.01 0.07 -1.60
C ASP A 617 -23.09 -0.18 -2.80
N CYS A 618 -22.82 0.90 -3.54
CA CYS A 618 -21.67 1.01 -4.42
C CYS A 618 -20.52 1.69 -3.66
N LEU A 619 -19.35 1.07 -3.68
CA LEU A 619 -18.10 1.72 -3.31
C LEU A 619 -17.58 2.52 -4.50
N VAL A 620 -17.50 3.83 -4.31
CA VAL A 620 -16.90 4.79 -5.24
C VAL A 620 -15.55 5.23 -4.66
N SER A 621 -14.46 4.70 -5.21
CA SER A 621 -13.09 5.04 -4.82
C SER A 621 -12.38 5.79 -5.93
N LEU A 622 -12.06 7.06 -5.67
CA LEU A 622 -11.48 7.98 -6.65
C LEU A 622 -10.05 8.31 -6.28
N THR A 623 -9.14 8.07 -7.22
CA THR A 623 -7.71 8.37 -7.05
C THR A 623 -7.47 9.87 -6.88
N THR A 624 -6.63 10.26 -5.94
CA THR A 624 -6.33 11.67 -5.70
C THR A 624 -4.90 11.88 -5.21
N PHE A 625 -4.34 13.05 -5.52
CA PHE A 625 -3.09 13.54 -4.94
C PHE A 625 -3.35 14.70 -3.96
N TRP A 626 -4.61 14.95 -3.61
CA TRP A 626 -5.03 16.00 -2.69
C TRP A 626 -4.19 16.10 -1.38
N PRO A 627 -3.84 15.00 -0.69
CA PRO A 627 -3.02 15.08 0.51
C PRO A 627 -1.52 15.31 0.27
N GLY A 628 -1.05 15.36 -0.98
CA GLY A 628 0.39 15.46 -1.32
C GLY A 628 1.06 14.12 -1.61
N TYR A 629 0.30 13.03 -1.70
CA TYR A 629 0.77 11.70 -2.11
C TYR A 629 -0.37 10.94 -2.79
N ALA A 630 -0.02 9.92 -3.59
CA ALA A 630 -1.00 9.08 -4.28
C ALA A 630 -1.90 8.36 -3.25
N SER A 631 -3.20 8.64 -3.31
CA SER A 631 -4.21 8.09 -2.40
C SER A 631 -5.56 7.97 -3.11
N SER A 632 -6.60 7.63 -2.36
CA SER A 632 -7.98 7.64 -2.83
C SER A 632 -8.90 8.23 -1.78
N VAL A 633 -9.95 8.92 -2.24
CA VAL A 633 -11.13 9.20 -1.43
C VAL A 633 -12.19 8.15 -1.73
N VAL A 634 -12.93 7.73 -0.69
CA VAL A 634 -13.94 6.68 -0.80
C VAL A 634 -15.27 7.19 -0.29
N THR A 635 -16.33 6.94 -1.05
CA THR A 635 -17.73 7.13 -0.63
C THR A 635 -18.52 5.85 -0.84
N LEU A 636 -19.48 5.56 0.03
CA LEU A 636 -20.46 4.49 -0.15
C LEU A 636 -21.78 5.12 -0.59
N GLN A 637 -22.18 4.88 -1.83
CA GLN A 637 -23.49 5.32 -2.33
C GLN A 637 -24.50 4.18 -2.14
N PRO A 638 -25.55 4.35 -1.33
CA PRO A 638 -26.61 3.36 -1.23
C PRO A 638 -27.44 3.29 -2.50
N LYS A 639 -28.00 2.11 -2.74
CA LYS A 639 -29.15 1.93 -3.60
C LYS A 639 -30.30 2.77 -3.08
N PHE A 640 -30.97 3.51 -3.96
CA PHE A 640 -32.01 4.45 -3.54
C PHE A 640 -33.26 3.71 -3.10
N GLU A 641 -33.66 2.71 -3.89
CA GLU A 641 -34.77 1.83 -3.56
C GLU A 641 -34.42 0.34 -3.78
N PRO A 642 -34.71 -0.53 -2.80
CA PRO A 642 -34.59 -1.96 -3.02
C PRO A 642 -35.58 -2.44 -4.08
N ALA A 643 -35.12 -3.31 -4.98
CA ALA A 643 -35.93 -3.89 -6.03
C ALA A 643 -37.10 -4.71 -5.44
N HIS A 644 -38.21 -4.83 -6.16
CA HIS A 644 -39.39 -5.56 -5.70
C HIS A 644 -39.06 -7.03 -5.34
N GLY A 645 -38.37 -7.75 -6.23
CA GLY A 645 -37.92 -9.13 -5.99
C GLY A 645 -36.94 -9.23 -4.81
N GLU A 646 -35.92 -8.36 -4.78
CA GLU A 646 -34.93 -8.25 -3.69
C GLU A 646 -35.62 -8.09 -2.32
N ARG A 647 -36.62 -7.21 -2.23
CA ARG A 647 -37.39 -6.97 -0.99
C ARG A 647 -38.15 -8.20 -0.55
N LEU A 648 -38.78 -8.92 -1.47
CA LEU A 648 -39.54 -10.14 -1.17
C LEU A 648 -38.61 -11.27 -0.71
N GLU A 649 -37.50 -11.49 -1.42
CA GLU A 649 -36.53 -12.54 -1.07
C GLU A 649 -35.86 -12.27 0.27
N LEU A 650 -35.43 -11.02 0.54
CA LEU A 650 -34.85 -10.67 1.82
C LEU A 650 -35.86 -10.78 2.97
N LYS A 651 -37.14 -10.46 2.74
CA LYS A 651 -38.20 -10.66 3.74
C LYS A 651 -38.39 -12.15 4.04
N LYS A 652 -38.39 -13.02 3.01
CA LYS A 652 -38.43 -14.48 3.20
C LYS A 652 -37.21 -14.99 3.96
N LEU A 653 -36.03 -14.45 3.67
CA LEU A 653 -34.76 -14.93 4.22
C LEU A 653 -34.47 -14.46 5.65
N LEU A 654 -34.80 -13.22 5.97
CA LEU A 654 -34.41 -12.54 7.20
C LEU A 654 -35.61 -12.20 8.11
N GLY A 655 -36.84 -12.34 7.63
CA GLY A 655 -38.05 -12.02 8.38
C GLY A 655 -38.55 -10.59 8.17
N LYS A 656 -38.91 -9.88 9.26
CA LYS A 656 -39.68 -8.61 9.28
C LYS A 656 -39.32 -7.58 8.19
N SER A 657 -40.32 -6.82 7.74
CA SER A 657 -40.29 -5.96 6.54
C SER A 657 -39.43 -4.68 6.59
N ASN A 658 -38.76 -4.36 7.70
CA ASN A 658 -38.14 -3.04 7.89
C ASN A 658 -36.60 -3.07 8.01
N MET A 659 -35.97 -4.02 7.32
CA MET A 659 -34.55 -4.29 7.45
C MET A 659 -33.64 -3.55 6.46
N LEU A 660 -34.17 -2.93 5.40
CA LEU A 660 -33.36 -2.31 4.36
C LEU A 660 -33.14 -0.83 4.58
N TYR A 661 -31.92 -0.37 4.37
CA TYR A 661 -31.55 1.04 4.42
C TYR A 661 -32.13 1.75 3.19
N LYS A 662 -32.72 2.92 3.43
CA LYS A 662 -33.14 3.85 2.38
C LYS A 662 -32.55 5.23 2.69
N PRO A 663 -31.84 5.85 1.75
CA PRO A 663 -31.40 7.23 1.94
C PRO A 663 -32.59 8.21 1.92
N ILE A 664 -32.40 9.39 2.49
CA ILE A 664 -33.41 10.47 2.55
C ILE A 664 -32.83 11.79 2.03
N GLY A 665 -33.70 12.73 1.66
CA GLY A 665 -33.31 14.06 1.18
C GLY A 665 -32.46 14.00 -0.09
N LEU A 666 -31.41 14.82 -0.17
CA LEU A 666 -30.50 14.84 -1.33
C LEU A 666 -29.72 13.54 -1.55
N HIS A 667 -29.59 12.71 -0.52
CA HIS A 667 -28.97 11.38 -0.65
C HIS A 667 -29.90 10.35 -1.28
N ALA A 668 -31.21 10.64 -1.36
CA ALA A 668 -32.17 9.80 -2.08
C ALA A 668 -32.17 10.06 -3.60
N LYS A 669 -31.27 10.93 -4.07
CA LYS A 669 -31.11 11.31 -5.47
C LYS A 669 -29.71 10.93 -5.98
N PRO A 670 -29.53 10.78 -7.30
CA PRO A 670 -28.23 10.54 -7.90
C PRO A 670 -27.19 11.60 -7.53
N THR A 671 -25.96 11.15 -7.29
CA THR A 671 -24.81 12.04 -7.07
C THR A 671 -24.02 12.20 -8.36
N VAL A 672 -23.60 13.42 -8.68
CA VAL A 672 -22.65 13.71 -9.76
C VAL A 672 -21.24 13.75 -9.21
N TYR A 673 -20.39 12.84 -9.65
CA TYR A 673 -18.97 12.76 -9.31
C TYR A 673 -18.14 13.47 -10.39
N GLY A 674 -17.48 14.57 -10.03
CA GLY A 674 -16.47 15.25 -10.84
C GLY A 674 -15.07 14.78 -10.44
N HIS A 675 -14.47 13.89 -11.22
CA HIS A 675 -13.14 13.34 -10.96
C HIS A 675 -12.20 13.69 -12.11
N ARG A 676 -11.15 14.48 -11.83
CA ARG A 676 -10.16 14.90 -12.84
C ARG A 676 -10.82 15.45 -14.13
N GLY A 677 -11.83 16.29 -13.98
CA GLY A 677 -12.55 16.89 -15.11
C GLY A 677 -13.57 15.99 -15.80
N PHE A 678 -13.60 14.68 -15.53
CA PHE A 678 -14.62 13.75 -15.99
C PHE A 678 -15.80 13.68 -15.01
N PHE A 679 -17.02 13.86 -15.50
CA PHE A 679 -18.24 13.91 -14.69
C PHE A 679 -19.09 12.67 -14.93
N PHE A 680 -19.42 11.95 -13.87
CA PHE A 680 -20.25 10.76 -13.99
C PHE A 680 -21.21 10.59 -12.82
N SER A 681 -22.17 9.69 -12.97
CA SER A 681 -23.00 9.22 -11.86
C SER A 681 -23.03 7.69 -11.83
N VAL A 682 -23.46 7.12 -10.71
CA VAL A 682 -23.61 5.68 -10.55
C VAL A 682 -25.06 5.37 -10.17
N LEU A 683 -25.67 4.38 -10.82
CA LEU A 683 -26.97 3.81 -10.46
C LEU A 683 -26.80 2.31 -10.21
N ILE A 684 -27.55 1.77 -9.25
CA ILE A 684 -27.47 0.36 -8.87
C ILE A 684 -28.71 -0.37 -9.38
N CYS A 685 -28.54 -1.17 -10.43
CA CYS A 685 -29.54 -2.10 -10.96
C CYS A 685 -30.91 -1.44 -11.18
N SER A 686 -31.91 -1.78 -10.38
CA SER A 686 -33.26 -1.21 -10.47
C SER A 686 -33.32 0.32 -10.36
N ASP A 687 -32.32 0.98 -9.80
CA ASP A 687 -32.27 2.45 -9.79
C ASP A 687 -32.26 3.05 -11.22
N LEU A 688 -31.77 2.30 -12.21
CA LEU A 688 -31.77 2.71 -13.62
C LEU A 688 -33.19 2.79 -14.19
N THR A 689 -34.15 2.02 -13.68
CA THR A 689 -35.52 2.00 -14.22
C THR A 689 -36.29 3.28 -13.87
N ASN A 690 -35.94 3.94 -12.77
CA ASN A 690 -36.55 5.20 -12.35
C ASN A 690 -36.15 6.34 -13.29
N ILE A 691 -37.11 6.79 -14.11
CA ILE A 691 -36.88 7.87 -15.09
C ILE A 691 -36.45 9.18 -14.43
N SER A 692 -36.93 9.49 -13.22
CA SER A 692 -36.57 10.71 -12.50
C SER A 692 -35.08 10.79 -12.21
N HIS A 693 -34.43 9.67 -11.88
CA HIS A 693 -32.98 9.63 -11.68
C HIS A 693 -32.22 10.01 -12.96
N ARG A 694 -32.68 9.52 -14.12
CA ARG A 694 -32.07 9.86 -15.41
C ARG A 694 -32.32 11.33 -15.75
N THR A 695 -33.56 11.79 -15.62
CA THR A 695 -33.93 13.19 -15.87
C THR A 695 -33.08 14.17 -15.06
N GLU A 696 -32.85 13.88 -13.78
CA GLU A 696 -32.03 14.74 -12.91
C GLU A 696 -30.56 14.82 -13.36
N LEU A 697 -30.04 13.82 -14.07
CA LEU A 697 -28.65 13.76 -14.55
C LEU A 697 -28.43 14.37 -15.95
N ARG A 698 -29.50 14.58 -16.74
CA ARG A 698 -29.42 15.09 -18.11
C ARG A 698 -28.58 16.38 -18.17
N GLY A 699 -27.57 16.38 -19.04
CA GLY A 699 -26.66 17.52 -19.23
C GLY A 699 -25.61 17.75 -18.13
N LYS A 700 -25.64 16.98 -17.04
CA LYS A 700 -24.75 17.13 -15.88
C LYS A 700 -23.61 16.12 -15.83
N ILE A 701 -23.65 15.07 -16.66
CA ILE A 701 -22.66 13.99 -16.70
C ILE A 701 -22.16 13.73 -18.12
N ASP A 702 -20.93 13.24 -18.21
CA ASP A 702 -20.35 12.65 -19.41
C ASP A 702 -20.67 11.16 -19.52
N ALA A 703 -20.81 10.49 -18.38
CA ALA A 703 -21.06 9.06 -18.32
C ALA A 703 -21.97 8.64 -17.15
N LEU A 704 -22.74 7.57 -17.35
CA LEU A 704 -23.52 6.89 -16.33
C LEU A 704 -22.97 5.48 -16.12
N PHE A 705 -22.63 5.12 -14.89
CA PHE A 705 -22.27 3.75 -14.54
C PHE A 705 -23.49 3.02 -13.95
N ALA A 706 -23.89 1.91 -14.54
CA ALA A 706 -24.94 1.03 -14.05
C ALA A 706 -24.31 -0.27 -13.53
N LEU A 707 -24.40 -0.50 -12.21
CA LEU A 707 -23.87 -1.73 -11.58
C LEU A 707 -25.04 -2.66 -11.33
N GLU A 708 -24.98 -3.87 -11.88
CA GLU A 708 -26.19 -4.69 -12.00
C GLU A 708 -25.95 -6.13 -11.57
N TRP A 709 -26.96 -6.71 -10.96
CA TRP A 709 -27.11 -8.15 -10.90
C TRP A 709 -28.52 -8.52 -11.35
N ASN A 710 -28.72 -8.48 -12.67
CA ASN A 710 -30.04 -8.59 -13.24
C ASN A 710 -30.12 -9.66 -14.35
N PRO A 711 -31.08 -10.61 -14.26
CA PRO A 711 -31.31 -11.60 -15.31
C PRO A 711 -32.04 -11.04 -16.54
N ASP A 712 -32.84 -9.97 -16.40
CA ASP A 712 -33.60 -9.36 -17.50
C ASP A 712 -32.72 -8.44 -18.37
N THR A 713 -31.83 -9.06 -19.14
CA THR A 713 -30.87 -8.35 -19.99
C THR A 713 -31.53 -7.58 -21.13
N LYS A 714 -32.69 -8.02 -21.65
CA LYS A 714 -33.37 -7.37 -22.77
C LYS A 714 -33.96 -6.02 -22.37
N THR A 715 -34.68 -5.96 -21.25
CA THR A 715 -35.25 -4.69 -20.77
C THR A 715 -34.13 -3.70 -20.41
N PHE A 716 -33.08 -4.18 -19.75
CA PHE A 716 -31.95 -3.33 -19.37
C PHE A 716 -31.12 -2.86 -20.58
N ALA A 717 -30.97 -3.69 -21.62
CA ALA A 717 -30.39 -3.25 -22.89
C ALA A 717 -31.14 -2.03 -23.44
N SER A 718 -32.47 -2.11 -23.53
CA SER A 718 -33.32 -1.00 -23.99
C SER A 718 -33.20 0.24 -23.08
N LEU A 719 -33.10 0.05 -21.76
CA LEU A 719 -32.90 1.15 -20.81
C LEU A 719 -31.54 1.82 -20.98
N VAL A 720 -30.48 1.06 -21.21
CA VAL A 720 -29.14 1.59 -21.48
C VAL A 720 -29.10 2.36 -22.80
N GLU A 721 -29.75 1.83 -23.83
CA GLU A 721 -29.87 2.50 -25.12
C GLU A 721 -30.65 3.82 -25.04
N SER A 722 -31.81 3.82 -24.35
CA SER A 722 -32.58 5.02 -24.08
C SER A 722 -31.77 6.01 -23.23
N ALA A 723 -31.14 5.55 -22.15
CA ALA A 723 -30.36 6.42 -21.26
C ALA A 723 -29.20 7.11 -21.98
N ALA A 724 -28.48 6.42 -22.87
CA ALA A 724 -27.40 7.02 -23.64
C ALA A 724 -27.90 8.23 -24.46
N ASN A 725 -29.06 8.10 -25.09
CA ASN A 725 -29.67 9.18 -25.88
C ASN A 725 -30.31 10.27 -25.01
N ASP A 726 -31.09 9.88 -23.99
CA ASP A 726 -31.83 10.80 -23.11
C ASP A 726 -30.91 11.69 -22.28
N LEU A 727 -29.77 11.15 -21.87
CA LEU A 727 -28.75 11.88 -21.12
C LEU A 727 -27.76 12.56 -22.06
N HIS A 728 -27.69 12.08 -23.30
CA HIS A 728 -26.62 12.37 -24.27
C HIS A 728 -25.24 12.12 -23.65
N ALA A 729 -25.05 10.93 -23.07
CA ALA A 729 -23.88 10.56 -22.28
C ALA A 729 -23.49 9.10 -22.58
N PHE A 730 -22.24 8.74 -22.28
CA PHE A 730 -21.84 7.33 -22.30
C PHE A 730 -22.56 6.56 -21.19
N VAL A 731 -22.90 5.29 -21.40
CA VAL A 731 -23.50 4.43 -20.37
C VAL A 731 -22.67 3.16 -20.23
N ILE A 732 -22.11 2.94 -19.05
CA ILE A 732 -21.24 1.82 -18.72
C ILE A 732 -22.01 0.87 -17.82
N GLN A 733 -22.38 -0.29 -18.35
CA GLN A 733 -23.12 -1.34 -17.65
C GLN A 733 -22.16 -2.46 -17.26
N ALA A 734 -22.10 -2.78 -15.96
CA ALA A 734 -21.40 -3.96 -15.44
C ALA A 734 -22.42 -4.88 -14.76
N ASN A 735 -22.75 -5.99 -15.42
CA ASN A 735 -23.70 -6.97 -14.92
C ASN A 735 -23.00 -8.26 -14.47
N ASN A 736 -23.64 -9.01 -13.58
CA ASN A 736 -23.14 -10.29 -13.09
C ASN A 736 -22.84 -11.25 -14.26
N ARG A 737 -21.67 -11.90 -14.23
CA ARG A 737 -21.18 -12.80 -15.29
C ARG A 737 -22.21 -13.86 -15.70
N LYS A 738 -23.02 -14.36 -14.76
CA LYS A 738 -24.01 -15.40 -15.02
C LYS A 738 -25.00 -15.00 -16.12
N TYR A 739 -25.38 -13.73 -16.17
CA TYR A 739 -26.35 -13.20 -17.13
C TYR A 739 -25.66 -12.43 -18.27
N GLY A 740 -24.52 -11.79 -17.97
CA GLY A 740 -23.73 -11.04 -18.94
C GLY A 740 -24.40 -9.76 -19.41
N ASP A 741 -24.12 -9.37 -20.66
CA ASP A 741 -24.60 -8.14 -21.29
C ASP A 741 -23.99 -6.85 -20.72
N SER A 742 -22.79 -6.97 -20.15
CA SER A 742 -21.98 -5.81 -19.76
C SER A 742 -21.53 -5.04 -21.00
N ARG A 743 -21.56 -3.71 -20.96
CA ARG A 743 -21.32 -2.88 -22.15
C ARG A 743 -20.85 -1.46 -21.83
N ILE A 744 -20.27 -0.81 -22.82
CA ILE A 744 -20.04 0.64 -22.86
C ILE A 744 -20.79 1.16 -24.09
N ARG A 745 -21.90 1.86 -23.85
CA ARG A 745 -22.74 2.47 -24.87
C ARG A 745 -22.37 3.94 -25.05
N SER A 746 -22.21 4.36 -26.30
CA SER A 746 -22.03 5.73 -26.76
C SER A 746 -23.33 6.24 -27.39
N PRO A 747 -23.68 7.53 -27.25
CA PRO A 747 -24.77 8.17 -27.99
C PRO A 747 -24.37 8.43 -29.45
N ALA A 748 -23.67 7.49 -30.10
CA ALA A 748 -23.15 7.63 -31.45
C ALA A 748 -24.26 7.59 -32.50
N SER A 749 -24.07 8.34 -33.59
CA SER A 749 -24.96 8.31 -34.75
C SER A 749 -24.85 6.98 -35.49
N GLN A 750 -23.61 6.58 -35.80
CA GLN A 750 -23.28 5.36 -36.54
C GLN A 750 -23.43 4.11 -35.67
N ASP A 751 -24.07 3.07 -36.19
CA ASP A 751 -24.45 1.89 -35.41
C ASP A 751 -23.26 1.15 -34.79
N TYR A 752 -22.21 0.90 -35.58
CA TYR A 752 -20.99 0.23 -35.13
C TYR A 752 -20.24 0.99 -34.02
N ALA A 753 -20.47 2.29 -33.87
CA ALA A 753 -19.82 3.14 -32.87
C ALA A 753 -20.66 3.28 -31.60
N ARG A 754 -21.88 2.73 -31.56
CA ARG A 754 -22.78 2.85 -30.41
C ARG A 754 -22.36 1.93 -29.28
N ASP A 755 -21.96 0.70 -29.53
CA ASP A 755 -21.36 -0.16 -28.51
C ASP A 755 -19.83 -0.10 -28.64
N VAL A 756 -19.18 0.70 -27.80
CA VAL A 756 -17.71 0.72 -27.70
C VAL A 756 -17.22 -0.67 -27.29
N VAL A 757 -17.97 -1.32 -26.39
CA VAL A 757 -17.80 -2.71 -26.01
C VAL A 757 -19.17 -3.29 -25.64
N GLN A 758 -19.47 -4.53 -26.02
CA GLN A 758 -20.58 -5.31 -25.48
C GLN A 758 -20.12 -6.77 -25.31
N VAL A 759 -20.39 -7.36 -24.14
CA VAL A 759 -19.97 -8.73 -23.83
C VAL A 759 -21.07 -9.54 -23.15
N LYS A 760 -21.12 -10.85 -23.43
CA LYS A 760 -22.12 -11.78 -22.91
C LYS A 760 -21.63 -12.51 -21.65
N GLY A 761 -22.38 -13.49 -21.17
CA GLY A 761 -21.94 -14.31 -20.04
C GLY A 761 -20.70 -15.13 -20.37
N GLY A 762 -20.28 -15.99 -19.45
CA GLY A 762 -19.16 -16.91 -19.67
C GLY A 762 -18.89 -17.76 -18.44
N VAL A 763 -17.91 -18.65 -18.50
CA VAL A 763 -17.58 -19.58 -17.39
C VAL A 763 -16.57 -18.98 -16.42
N SER A 764 -15.56 -18.27 -16.94
CA SER A 764 -14.49 -17.67 -16.12
C SER A 764 -14.70 -16.16 -15.97
N ASP A 765 -14.31 -15.60 -14.82
CA ASP A 765 -14.33 -14.15 -14.63
C ASP A 765 -13.34 -13.46 -15.59
N TYR A 766 -13.80 -12.46 -16.31
CA TYR A 766 -13.00 -11.72 -17.29
C TYR A 766 -13.31 -10.22 -17.25
N TYR A 767 -12.55 -9.44 -18.02
CA TYR A 767 -12.78 -8.02 -18.22
C TYR A 767 -12.56 -7.66 -19.68
N VAL A 768 -13.09 -6.51 -20.04
CA VAL A 768 -12.86 -5.86 -21.33
C VAL A 768 -12.56 -4.39 -21.09
N LEU A 769 -11.65 -3.85 -21.91
CA LEU A 769 -11.28 -2.45 -21.87
C LEU A 769 -12.06 -1.72 -22.96
N GLY A 770 -12.77 -0.66 -22.57
CA GLY A 770 -13.25 0.35 -23.51
C GLY A 770 -12.64 1.70 -23.18
N GLU A 771 -12.55 2.54 -24.21
CA GLU A 771 -12.01 3.89 -24.11
C GLU A 771 -13.08 4.86 -24.61
N ILE A 772 -13.34 5.91 -23.84
CA ILE A 772 -14.33 6.92 -24.19
C ILE A 772 -13.66 8.29 -24.31
N ASP A 773 -14.05 9.03 -25.34
CA ASP A 773 -13.67 10.42 -25.56
C ASP A 773 -14.83 11.34 -25.17
N TYR A 774 -14.78 11.83 -23.94
CA TYR A 774 -15.82 12.73 -23.45
C TYR A 774 -15.60 14.18 -23.87
N HIS A 775 -14.39 14.54 -24.33
CA HIS A 775 -14.12 15.88 -24.83
C HIS A 775 -14.80 16.11 -26.18
N ASP A 776 -14.72 15.14 -27.08
CA ASP A 776 -15.44 15.18 -28.36
C ASP A 776 -16.96 15.25 -28.14
N LEU A 777 -17.49 14.44 -27.22
CA LEU A 777 -18.91 14.50 -26.85
C LEU A 777 -19.31 15.90 -26.35
N ARG A 778 -18.50 16.51 -25.48
CA ARG A 778 -18.74 17.87 -24.98
C ARG A 778 -18.64 18.92 -26.07
N ALA A 779 -17.74 18.76 -27.03
CA ALA A 779 -17.58 19.70 -28.13
C ALA A 779 -18.86 19.76 -28.99
N GLU A 780 -19.46 18.62 -29.31
CA GLU A 780 -20.72 18.55 -30.06
C GLU A 780 -21.94 19.02 -29.24
N GLN A 781 -21.91 18.83 -27.92
CA GLN A 781 -22.96 19.35 -27.01
C GLN A 781 -22.98 20.87 -26.91
N ARG A 782 -21.85 21.55 -27.15
CA ARG A 782 -21.74 23.02 -27.06
C ARG A 782 -22.11 23.73 -28.34
N ARG A 783 -21.79 23.12 -29.49
CA ARG A 783 -21.95 23.72 -30.81
C ARG A 783 -22.26 22.66 -31.85
N ARG A 784 -23.05 23.05 -32.85
CA ARG A 784 -23.33 22.20 -34.01
C ARG A 784 -22.05 21.97 -34.82
N THR A 785 -21.68 20.71 -35.04
CA THR A 785 -20.55 20.31 -35.87
C THR A 785 -21.01 20.00 -37.30
N LYS A 786 -20.12 20.21 -38.29
CA LYS A 786 -20.42 19.94 -39.71
C LYS A 786 -20.57 18.43 -40.00
N LYS A 787 -19.86 17.58 -39.25
CA LYS A 787 -19.88 16.12 -39.36
C LYS A 787 -20.05 15.53 -37.95
N PRO A 788 -21.28 15.47 -37.42
CA PRO A 788 -21.51 14.99 -36.06
C PRO A 788 -21.23 13.50 -35.93
N GLN A 789 -20.45 13.13 -34.91
CA GLN A 789 -20.21 11.74 -34.54
C GLN A 789 -21.31 11.18 -33.64
N PHE A 790 -21.92 12.05 -32.83
CA PHE A 790 -22.98 11.70 -31.90
C PHE A 790 -24.35 12.04 -32.47
N LYS A 791 -25.40 11.47 -31.88
CA LYS A 791 -26.78 11.86 -32.20
C LYS A 791 -27.04 13.30 -31.76
N PRO A 792 -28.10 13.97 -32.23
CA PRO A 792 -28.47 15.28 -31.71
C PRO A 792 -28.77 15.23 -30.21
N VAL A 793 -28.46 16.32 -29.50
CA VAL A 793 -28.87 16.48 -28.10
C VAL A 793 -30.40 16.41 -27.98
N PRO A 794 -30.93 15.81 -26.91
CA PRO A 794 -32.38 15.72 -26.71
C PRO A 794 -33.00 17.10 -26.51
N ILE A 795 -34.30 17.22 -26.82
CA ILE A 795 -35.05 18.47 -26.62
C ILE A 795 -34.98 18.88 -25.15
N GLY A 796 -34.70 20.17 -24.90
CA GLY A 796 -34.54 20.72 -23.56
C GLY A 796 -33.20 20.37 -22.89
N TYR A 797 -32.20 19.88 -23.63
CA TYR A 797 -30.86 19.63 -23.10
C TYR A 797 -30.17 20.93 -22.65
N VAL A 798 -29.73 20.97 -21.40
CA VAL A 798 -28.95 22.09 -20.84
C VAL A 798 -27.65 21.56 -20.25
N MET A 799 -26.53 21.97 -20.85
CA MET A 799 -25.20 21.57 -20.38
C MET A 799 -24.82 22.30 -19.07
N SER A 800 -24.43 21.53 -18.05
CA SER A 800 -23.99 22.07 -16.76
C SER A 800 -22.74 22.94 -16.87
N LYS A 801 -22.68 24.02 -16.05
CA LYS A 801 -21.52 24.92 -15.94
C LYS A 801 -20.20 24.19 -15.66
N TYR A 802 -20.25 23.08 -14.91
CA TYR A 802 -19.06 22.33 -14.55
C TYR A 802 -18.46 21.50 -15.70
N ARG A 803 -19.22 21.30 -16.79
CA ARG A 803 -18.77 20.57 -17.98
C ARG A 803 -18.38 21.49 -19.14
N LYS A 804 -18.59 22.81 -18.99
CA LYS A 804 -18.23 23.84 -19.96
C LYS A 804 -16.73 24.16 -19.95
#